data_AF-A0A518H2H6-F1
#
_entry.id   AF-A0A518H2H6-F1
#
_cell.length_a   1.000
_cell.length_b   1.000
_cell.length_c   1.000
_cell.angle_alpha   90.00
_cell.angle_beta   90.00
_cell.angle_gamma   90.00
#
_symmetry.space_group_name_H-M   'P 1'
#
loop_
_entity.id
_entity.type
_entity.pdbx_description
1 polymer ?
#
loop_
_entity_poly.entity_id
_entity_poly.type
_entity_poly.pdbx_seq_one_letter_code
_entity_poly.pdbx_strand_id
1 'polypeptide(L)'
;MEPRTLLATFTVTSLDDAGPGSLREAIERANMDPDPDAIDFAPGLGGTIELTTALPELATDVVLSGPGASALTLTGAPSARDLRGVTVAGGAEVRISGLTISGVGPGLPGSGGGIRNSGTLTLSGVSITGNVALGGGGISNEGVLTLIDSTVSGNTAEGFGSTGGSGGGISNSGTLTVINSTIAGNVARPGTIAQGFGGGISNGGTATIVDSLIAENGSSDLIGVVGGGVANSGTLLVSGSTLSGNSGDDGGGISIGPGATATFINSTISGNHARRSGGGVSNAGTLTATSSTFAGNSGDGGAVSNAGMLRLATSIFADPDGDTLVNAGGSVRSEGHNLFSDDPGTTLDPTDLINTDPLLGPLADNGGPTPTHALRPGSPAVDAAVPTAGVTTDQRGVPRPQGTAPDIGAFELVESAFLELTSETASNAVGRSQTVLATARDAMLAPLAAVPVTFRIAAGPNAGASGTTEPADGRTDADGRIRFTYPGVGGEGTDVLIASATLPEDADVMSGPVTIDWSGPPTVVGVRRLGFHARPTRLVVAFDAAMDPTRAEDPANYRLVAAGPDRRLGTADDRPLAVDAATYDEALRAVTLSPRRRLPLHGTYRLTVVGTPPGGLTSASGLPLDGAGTGRPGSDYEATFGREALVRPGAEATAERVAELRRRHQERREAPVQQHRAWLADRLALRAERQAALRNAREGLVGG
;
A
#
# COMPACT_ATOMS: atom_id res chain seq x y z
N MET A 1 11.22 -12.50 -53.64
CA MET A 1 12.34 -12.03 -52.80
C MET A 1 12.12 -10.53 -52.70
N GLU A 2 11.42 -10.07 -51.67
CA GLU A 2 11.28 -8.61 -51.48
C GLU A 2 12.65 -8.01 -51.20
N PRO A 3 12.96 -6.83 -51.76
CA PRO A 3 14.23 -6.18 -51.50
C PRO A 3 14.29 -5.83 -50.01
N ARG A 4 15.29 -6.35 -49.31
CA ARG A 4 15.68 -5.84 -48.00
C ARG A 4 16.40 -4.51 -48.22
N THR A 5 15.67 -3.40 -48.21
CA THR A 5 16.23 -2.06 -48.14
C THR A 5 16.93 -1.91 -46.79
N LEU A 6 18.22 -1.58 -46.82
CA LEU A 6 19.00 -1.28 -45.62
C LEU A 6 18.68 0.19 -45.27
N LEU A 7 18.12 0.43 -44.08
CA LEU A 7 17.82 1.80 -43.62
C LEU A 7 19.12 2.61 -43.59
N ALA A 8 19.13 3.85 -44.12
CA ALA A 8 20.24 4.74 -43.83
C ALA A 8 20.15 5.15 -42.34
N THR A 9 21.30 5.25 -41.67
CA THR A 9 21.35 5.62 -40.26
C THR A 9 22.06 6.96 -40.09
N PHE A 10 21.35 7.95 -39.55
CA PHE A 10 21.89 9.24 -39.18
C PHE A 10 22.12 9.30 -37.67
N THR A 11 23.39 9.36 -37.27
CA THR A 11 23.76 9.40 -35.85
C THR A 11 23.85 10.84 -35.35
N VAL A 12 23.07 11.15 -34.31
CA VAL A 12 23.17 12.39 -33.54
C VAL A 12 24.36 12.30 -32.60
N THR A 13 25.28 13.25 -32.70
CA THR A 13 26.54 13.29 -31.92
C THR A 13 26.67 14.55 -31.06
N SER A 14 25.75 15.52 -31.19
CA SER A 14 25.71 16.76 -30.40
C SER A 14 24.33 16.98 -29.80
N LEU A 15 24.29 17.65 -28.63
CA LEU A 15 23.06 18.14 -27.99
C LEU A 15 22.70 19.57 -28.43
N ASP A 16 23.48 20.18 -29.31
CA ASP A 16 23.18 21.50 -29.85
C ASP A 16 21.89 21.47 -30.69
N ASP A 17 21.11 22.55 -30.65
CA ASP A 17 19.86 22.69 -31.42
C ASP A 17 20.07 22.56 -32.95
N ALA A 18 21.23 23.00 -33.43
CA ALA A 18 21.55 23.05 -34.85
C ALA A 18 23.05 22.89 -35.11
N GLY A 19 23.38 22.61 -36.37
CA GLY A 19 24.76 22.40 -36.83
C GLY A 19 25.14 20.92 -36.92
N PRO A 20 26.39 20.63 -37.32
CA PRO A 20 26.84 19.27 -37.57
C PRO A 20 26.66 18.34 -36.36
N GLY A 21 26.04 17.19 -36.59
CA GLY A 21 25.78 16.18 -35.58
C GLY A 21 24.57 16.44 -34.69
N SER A 22 23.78 17.49 -34.95
CA SER A 22 22.53 17.77 -34.22
C SER A 22 21.37 16.88 -34.67
N LEU A 23 20.34 16.75 -33.81
CA LEU A 23 19.08 16.09 -34.18
C LEU A 23 18.41 16.77 -35.38
N ARG A 24 18.49 18.10 -35.44
CA ARG A 24 17.93 18.88 -36.55
C ARG A 24 18.55 18.49 -37.89
N GLU A 25 19.88 18.43 -37.96
CA GLU A 25 20.57 18.00 -39.18
C GLU A 25 20.20 16.56 -39.56
N ALA A 26 20.09 15.66 -38.58
CA ALA A 26 19.69 14.28 -38.84
C ALA A 26 18.27 14.18 -39.46
N ILE A 27 17.32 14.98 -38.95
CA ILE A 27 15.96 15.06 -39.51
C ILE A 27 15.98 15.65 -40.93
N GLU A 28 16.73 16.73 -41.15
CA GLU A 28 16.85 17.35 -42.48
C GLU A 28 17.40 16.37 -43.52
N ARG A 29 18.38 15.54 -43.13
CA ARG A 29 18.95 14.50 -43.99
C ARG A 29 17.95 13.39 -44.27
N ALA A 30 17.22 12.93 -43.27
CA ALA A 30 16.17 11.91 -43.46
C ALA A 30 15.05 12.40 -44.39
N ASN A 31 14.66 13.66 -44.26
CA ASN A 31 13.65 14.24 -45.15
C ASN A 31 14.11 14.39 -46.61
N MET A 32 15.43 14.33 -46.88
CA MET A 32 15.97 14.36 -48.24
C MET A 32 16.05 12.97 -48.88
N ASP A 33 15.84 11.91 -48.11
CA ASP A 33 15.80 10.52 -48.59
C ASP A 33 14.33 10.05 -48.69
N PRO A 34 13.86 9.58 -49.87
CA PRO A 34 12.52 9.04 -49.99
C PRO A 34 12.37 7.63 -49.39
N ASP A 35 13.47 6.92 -49.12
CA ASP A 35 13.44 5.60 -48.48
C ASP A 35 13.34 5.73 -46.95
N PRO A 36 12.87 4.69 -46.22
CA PRO A 36 12.80 4.75 -44.77
C PRO A 36 14.18 4.85 -44.10
N ASP A 37 14.27 5.63 -43.02
CA ASP A 37 15.52 5.95 -42.34
C ASP A 37 15.50 5.66 -40.84
N ALA A 38 16.69 5.56 -40.24
CA ALA A 38 16.91 5.51 -38.81
C ALA A 38 17.70 6.73 -38.32
N ILE A 39 17.26 7.31 -37.20
CA ILE A 39 17.97 8.35 -36.46
C ILE A 39 18.28 7.81 -35.05
N ASP A 40 19.56 7.66 -34.76
CA ASP A 40 20.05 7.12 -33.48
C ASP A 40 20.97 8.14 -32.78
N PHE A 41 21.11 8.03 -31.46
CA PHE A 41 22.03 8.84 -30.69
C PHE A 41 23.35 8.11 -30.45
N ALA A 42 24.46 8.83 -30.51
CA ALA A 42 25.78 8.28 -30.22
C ALA A 42 25.80 7.65 -28.81
N PRO A 43 26.53 6.53 -28.61
CA PRO A 43 26.59 5.87 -27.30
C PRO A 43 27.01 6.84 -26.19
N GLY A 44 26.20 6.93 -25.13
CA GLY A 44 26.45 7.81 -23.98
C GLY A 44 26.07 9.28 -24.18
N LEU A 45 25.54 9.66 -25.36
CA LEU A 45 24.99 10.98 -25.58
C LEU A 45 23.63 11.10 -24.88
N GLY A 46 23.59 11.85 -23.77
CA GLY A 46 22.39 12.15 -23.01
C GLY A 46 22.48 13.55 -22.39
N GLY A 47 21.34 14.15 -22.11
CA GLY A 47 21.22 15.53 -21.63
C GLY A 47 20.00 16.22 -22.23
N THR A 48 20.10 17.53 -22.38
CA THR A 48 19.00 18.36 -22.87
C THR A 48 19.37 18.95 -24.24
N ILE A 49 18.48 18.80 -25.22
CA ILE A 49 18.50 19.57 -26.46
C ILE A 49 17.53 20.74 -26.27
N GLU A 50 18.09 21.95 -26.16
CA GLU A 50 17.32 23.19 -26.02
C GLU A 50 16.98 23.78 -27.39
N LEU A 51 15.72 23.63 -27.80
CA LEU A 51 15.21 24.14 -29.05
C LEU A 51 15.09 25.67 -29.03
N THR A 52 15.81 26.33 -29.92
CA THR A 52 15.68 27.78 -30.16
C THR A 52 14.72 28.08 -31.32
N THR A 53 14.50 27.10 -32.19
CA THR A 53 13.51 27.13 -33.29
C THR A 53 12.79 25.79 -33.39
N ALA A 54 11.60 25.75 -34.01
CA ALA A 54 10.86 24.50 -34.19
C ALA A 54 11.72 23.49 -34.98
N LEU A 55 11.69 22.21 -34.60
CA LEU A 55 12.33 21.16 -35.39
C LEU A 55 11.71 21.08 -36.78
N PRO A 56 12.48 20.66 -37.81
CA PRO A 56 11.92 20.32 -39.10
C PRO A 56 10.85 19.22 -38.92
N GLU A 57 9.79 19.29 -39.72
CA GLU A 57 8.74 18.28 -39.74
C GLU A 57 9.33 16.93 -40.19
N LEU A 58 8.94 15.82 -39.56
CA LEU A 58 9.26 14.47 -40.03
C LEU A 58 8.34 14.17 -41.22
N ALA A 59 8.87 14.29 -42.43
CA ALA A 59 8.13 14.25 -43.68
C ALA A 59 8.19 12.89 -44.40
N THR A 60 9.12 12.02 -43.99
CA THR A 60 9.37 10.69 -44.54
C THR A 60 9.32 9.63 -43.43
N ASP A 61 9.44 8.35 -43.79
CA ASP A 61 9.39 7.24 -42.84
C ASP A 61 10.65 7.21 -41.98
N VAL A 62 10.50 7.38 -40.66
CA VAL A 62 11.64 7.54 -39.75
C VAL A 62 11.47 6.71 -38.48
N VAL A 63 12.53 5.99 -38.11
CA VAL A 63 12.70 5.39 -36.78
C VAL A 63 13.67 6.26 -35.97
N LEU A 64 13.16 6.98 -34.98
CA LEU A 64 13.94 7.83 -34.07
C LEU A 64 14.12 7.12 -32.71
N SER A 65 15.33 6.63 -32.44
CA SER A 65 15.65 5.87 -31.22
C SER A 65 16.46 6.71 -30.24
N GLY A 66 15.79 7.26 -29.22
CA GLY A 66 16.46 7.97 -28.13
C GLY A 66 17.18 7.04 -27.15
N PRO A 67 18.13 7.56 -26.36
CA PRO A 67 18.92 6.77 -25.40
C PRO A 67 18.14 6.35 -24.14
N GLY A 68 16.88 6.78 -23.99
CA GLY A 68 15.99 6.54 -22.86
C GLY A 68 15.30 7.83 -22.39
N ALA A 69 14.04 7.76 -21.97
CA ALA A 69 13.27 8.95 -21.56
C ALA A 69 13.91 9.70 -20.38
N SER A 70 14.62 9.00 -19.49
CA SER A 70 15.38 9.62 -18.40
C SER A 70 16.74 10.18 -18.82
N ALA A 71 17.20 9.89 -20.03
CA ALA A 71 18.54 10.20 -20.52
C ALA A 71 18.55 11.36 -21.52
N LEU A 72 17.47 11.59 -22.28
CA LEU A 72 17.39 12.67 -23.25
C LEU A 72 16.08 13.46 -23.12
N THR A 73 16.22 14.78 -23.00
CA THR A 73 15.10 15.72 -22.98
C THR A 73 15.19 16.69 -24.15
N LEU A 74 14.11 16.78 -24.91
CA LEU A 74 13.86 17.84 -25.88
C LEU A 74 13.00 18.91 -25.20
N THR A 75 13.49 20.15 -25.13
CA THR A 75 12.76 21.26 -24.50
C THR A 75 12.91 22.55 -25.26
N GLY A 76 11.92 23.44 -25.17
CA GLY A 76 12.05 24.80 -25.67
C GLY A 76 13.00 25.60 -24.79
N ALA A 77 13.89 26.38 -25.41
CA ALA A 77 14.71 27.36 -24.70
C ALA A 77 13.80 28.38 -23.97
N PRO A 78 14.24 29.00 -22.86
CA PRO A 78 13.41 29.96 -22.11
C PRO A 78 12.85 31.10 -22.96
N SER A 79 13.56 31.51 -24.01
CA SER A 79 13.15 32.56 -24.96
C SER A 79 12.29 32.05 -26.14
N ALA A 80 12.08 30.74 -26.25
CA ALA A 80 11.46 30.09 -27.40
C ALA A 80 10.53 28.95 -26.95
N ARG A 81 9.75 29.18 -25.88
CA ARG A 81 8.75 28.22 -25.42
C ARG A 81 7.52 28.16 -26.32
N ASP A 82 7.31 29.20 -27.14
CA ASP A 82 6.25 29.31 -28.15
C ASP A 82 6.55 28.48 -29.42
N LEU A 83 7.09 27.27 -29.27
CA LEU A 83 7.45 26.36 -30.33
C LEU A 83 6.80 24.99 -30.12
N ARG A 84 6.53 24.27 -31.21
CA ARG A 84 6.15 22.86 -31.15
C ARG A 84 7.39 21.98 -31.06
N GLY A 85 7.33 20.92 -30.24
CA GLY A 85 8.43 19.95 -30.12
C GLY A 85 8.65 19.15 -31.41
N VAL A 86 7.68 18.32 -31.78
CA VAL A 86 7.74 17.44 -32.96
C VAL A 86 6.48 17.59 -33.82
N THR A 87 6.65 17.59 -35.14
CA THR A 87 5.55 17.53 -36.12
C THR A 87 5.77 16.34 -37.04
N VAL A 88 4.72 15.53 -37.26
CA VAL A 88 4.72 14.40 -38.19
C VAL A 88 3.78 14.70 -39.35
N ALA A 89 4.31 14.67 -40.57
CA ALA A 89 3.56 14.98 -41.78
C ALA A 89 2.51 13.91 -42.10
N GLY A 90 1.46 14.31 -42.81
CA GLY A 90 0.50 13.37 -43.39
C GLY A 90 1.16 12.45 -44.40
N GLY A 91 0.96 11.14 -44.24
CA GLY A 91 1.53 10.11 -45.12
C GLY A 91 2.85 9.51 -44.65
N ALA A 92 3.51 10.08 -43.64
CA ALA A 92 4.73 9.51 -43.06
C ALA A 92 4.42 8.45 -41.99
N GLU A 93 5.21 7.38 -41.92
CA GLU A 93 5.27 6.42 -40.82
C GLU A 93 6.47 6.70 -39.91
N VAL A 94 6.19 7.18 -38.69
CA VAL A 94 7.22 7.57 -37.73
C VAL A 94 7.13 6.72 -36.47
N ARG A 95 8.28 6.24 -35.99
CA ARG A 95 8.42 5.54 -34.71
C ARG A 95 9.41 6.30 -33.83
N ILE A 96 8.97 6.77 -32.66
CA ILE A 96 9.82 7.48 -31.70
C ILE A 96 9.89 6.68 -30.41
N SER A 97 11.10 6.48 -29.91
CA SER A 97 11.30 5.80 -28.62
C SER A 97 12.31 6.48 -27.72
N GLY A 98 12.21 6.24 -26.41
CA GLY A 98 13.28 6.51 -25.46
C GLY A 98 13.70 7.97 -25.36
N LEU A 99 12.77 8.92 -25.31
CA LEU A 99 13.08 10.33 -25.07
C LEU A 99 11.97 11.06 -24.31
N THR A 100 12.31 12.22 -23.75
CA THR A 100 11.35 13.14 -23.12
C THR A 100 11.13 14.36 -24.03
N ILE A 101 9.88 14.79 -24.20
CA ILE A 101 9.52 16.09 -24.81
C ILE A 101 8.82 16.92 -23.75
N SER A 102 9.39 18.09 -23.45
CA SER A 102 8.89 18.90 -22.34
C SER A 102 8.95 20.41 -22.54
N GLY A 103 8.07 21.13 -21.84
CA GLY A 103 8.15 22.59 -21.71
C GLY A 103 7.99 23.37 -23.01
N VAL A 104 7.42 22.75 -24.05
CA VAL A 104 7.15 23.35 -25.36
C VAL A 104 5.66 23.64 -25.55
N GLY A 105 5.34 24.57 -26.44
CA GLY A 105 3.97 24.90 -26.83
C GLY A 105 3.93 25.90 -27.99
N PRO A 106 3.17 25.73 -29.08
CA PRO A 106 3.27 26.57 -30.29
C PRO A 106 2.75 28.03 -30.16
N GLY A 107 2.58 28.54 -28.95
CA GLY A 107 1.80 29.75 -28.68
C GLY A 107 0.30 29.54 -28.98
N LEU A 108 -0.58 30.37 -28.40
CA LEU A 108 -2.01 30.29 -28.65
C LEU A 108 -2.37 31.06 -29.94
N PRO A 109 -3.24 30.54 -30.83
CA PRO A 109 -4.11 29.37 -30.67
C PRO A 109 -3.59 28.07 -31.36
N GLY A 110 -2.35 27.64 -31.11
CA GLY A 110 -1.80 26.42 -31.69
C GLY A 110 -2.17 25.13 -30.94
N SER A 111 -2.17 23.99 -31.65
CA SER A 111 -2.42 22.64 -31.09
C SER A 111 -1.17 21.77 -31.11
N GLY A 112 -1.13 20.75 -30.26
CA GLY A 112 -0.03 19.80 -30.14
C GLY A 112 1.20 20.49 -29.57
N GLY A 113 1.24 20.64 -28.23
CA GLY A 113 2.34 21.34 -27.57
C GLY A 113 3.66 20.60 -27.75
N GLY A 114 3.70 19.37 -27.25
CA GLY A 114 4.80 18.45 -27.48
C GLY A 114 4.82 17.94 -28.92
N ILE A 115 3.72 17.31 -29.34
CA ILE A 115 3.62 16.62 -30.64
C ILE A 115 2.36 17.03 -31.39
N ARG A 116 2.49 17.28 -32.70
CA ARG A 116 1.37 17.25 -33.64
C ARG A 116 1.57 16.13 -34.65
N ASN A 117 0.60 15.22 -34.71
CA ASN A 117 0.62 14.09 -35.62
C ASN A 117 -0.50 14.21 -36.68
N SER A 118 -0.11 14.27 -37.95
CA SER A 118 -1.02 14.13 -39.10
C SER A 118 -0.76 12.83 -39.88
N GLY A 119 0.28 12.06 -39.54
CA GLY A 119 0.67 10.78 -40.17
C GLY A 119 0.37 9.57 -39.29
N THR A 120 1.20 8.53 -39.42
CA THR A 120 1.16 7.32 -38.58
C THR A 120 2.32 7.37 -37.59
N LEU A 121 2.01 7.54 -36.30
CA LEU A 121 3.00 7.72 -35.24
C LEU A 121 2.90 6.60 -34.20
N THR A 122 4.02 5.91 -33.96
CA THR A 122 4.20 5.02 -32.80
C THR A 122 5.15 5.66 -31.81
N LEU A 123 4.71 5.79 -30.55
CA LEU A 123 5.50 6.25 -29.42
C LEU A 123 5.73 5.08 -28.45
N SER A 124 6.98 4.80 -28.09
CA SER A 124 7.33 3.72 -27.17
C SER A 124 8.36 4.15 -26.12
N GLY A 125 8.04 3.97 -24.83
CA GLY A 125 8.97 4.34 -23.76
C GLY A 125 9.32 5.83 -23.75
N VAL A 126 8.38 6.71 -24.12
CA VAL A 126 8.58 8.17 -24.16
C VAL A 126 7.88 8.86 -22.99
N SER A 127 8.34 10.07 -22.67
CA SER A 127 7.67 10.96 -21.71
C SER A 127 7.31 12.28 -22.38
N ILE A 128 6.03 12.65 -22.37
CA ILE A 128 5.52 13.92 -22.90
C ILE A 128 4.99 14.73 -21.72
N THR A 129 5.74 15.76 -21.29
CA THR A 129 5.47 16.39 -19.99
C THR A 129 5.55 17.91 -19.96
N GLY A 130 4.65 18.57 -19.23
CA GLY A 130 4.73 20.02 -19.02
C GLY A 130 4.57 20.87 -20.29
N ASN A 131 3.93 20.32 -21.32
CA ASN A 131 3.71 21.02 -22.59
C ASN A 131 2.38 21.77 -22.58
N VAL A 132 2.29 22.84 -23.37
CA VAL A 132 1.13 23.74 -23.39
C VAL A 132 0.63 23.99 -24.81
N ALA A 133 -0.67 23.90 -25.04
CA ALA A 133 -1.30 24.24 -26.32
C ALA A 133 -2.77 24.63 -26.12
N LEU A 134 -3.49 25.07 -27.15
CA LEU A 134 -4.95 25.20 -27.10
C LEU A 134 -5.62 23.81 -27.10
N GLY A 135 -5.17 22.92 -27.98
CA GLY A 135 -5.66 21.55 -28.07
C GLY A 135 -4.52 20.56 -28.07
N GLY A 136 -4.60 19.48 -27.28
CA GLY A 136 -3.54 18.50 -27.15
C GLY A 136 -2.31 19.14 -26.51
N GLY A 137 -2.42 19.52 -25.23
CA GLY A 137 -1.33 20.15 -24.49
C GLY A 137 -0.03 19.36 -24.63
N GLY A 138 -0.12 18.03 -24.48
CA GLY A 138 0.94 17.10 -24.86
C GLY A 138 0.92 16.79 -26.36
N ILE A 139 -0.16 16.17 -26.83
CA ILE A 139 -0.25 15.60 -28.19
C ILE A 139 -1.55 16.00 -28.87
N SER A 140 -1.46 16.49 -30.11
CA SER A 140 -2.60 16.62 -31.02
C SER A 140 -2.51 15.56 -32.11
N ASN A 141 -3.49 14.67 -32.19
CA ASN A 141 -3.56 13.59 -33.16
C ASN A 141 -4.70 13.79 -34.16
N GLU A 142 -4.35 14.07 -35.41
CA GLU A 142 -5.24 14.13 -36.57
C GLU A 142 -5.10 12.87 -37.46
N GLY A 143 -4.01 12.10 -37.29
CA GLY A 143 -3.72 10.86 -38.01
C GLY A 143 -3.93 9.60 -37.16
N VAL A 144 -2.99 8.66 -37.22
CA VAL A 144 -2.97 7.43 -36.41
C VAL A 144 -1.86 7.52 -35.37
N LEU A 145 -2.21 7.33 -34.10
CA LEU A 145 -1.28 7.41 -32.98
C LEU A 145 -1.39 6.17 -32.11
N THR A 146 -0.26 5.51 -31.87
CA THR A 146 -0.12 4.40 -30.91
C THR A 146 0.88 4.78 -29.81
N LEU A 147 0.46 4.73 -28.55
CA LEU A 147 1.30 4.89 -27.36
C LEU A 147 1.48 3.54 -26.68
N ILE A 148 2.73 3.18 -26.42
CA ILE A 148 3.12 1.95 -25.72
C ILE A 148 4.12 2.30 -24.63
N ASP A 149 3.94 1.79 -23.42
CA ASP A 149 4.90 1.98 -22.30
C ASP A 149 5.30 3.45 -22.08
N SER A 150 4.37 4.37 -22.31
CA SER A 150 4.64 5.80 -22.41
C SER A 150 3.91 6.60 -21.34
N THR A 151 4.44 7.77 -21.01
CA THR A 151 3.83 8.70 -20.05
C THR A 151 3.47 10.02 -20.72
N VAL A 152 2.22 10.46 -20.59
CA VAL A 152 1.76 11.80 -20.96
C VAL A 152 1.27 12.49 -19.70
N SER A 153 2.06 13.41 -19.15
CA SER A 153 1.77 13.94 -17.81
C SER A 153 1.97 15.44 -17.64
N GLY A 154 1.17 16.08 -16.79
CA GLY A 154 1.39 17.49 -16.44
C GLY A 154 1.27 18.45 -17.63
N ASN A 155 0.64 18.04 -18.73
CA ASN A 155 0.43 18.90 -19.89
C ASN A 155 -0.85 19.72 -19.74
N THR A 156 -0.88 20.90 -20.35
CA THR A 156 -2.00 21.84 -20.23
C THR A 156 -2.56 22.22 -21.59
N ALA A 157 -3.87 22.04 -21.76
CA ALA A 157 -4.64 22.67 -22.83
C ALA A 157 -5.22 24.00 -22.31
N GLU A 158 -4.69 25.13 -22.75
CA GLU A 158 -5.06 26.48 -22.32
C GLU A 158 -6.16 27.05 -23.24
N GLY A 159 -7.35 27.30 -22.70
CA GLY A 159 -8.41 27.99 -23.43
C GLY A 159 -7.99 29.40 -23.86
N PHE A 160 -8.42 29.82 -25.05
CA PHE A 160 -8.11 31.14 -25.61
C PHE A 160 -9.35 31.82 -26.18
N GLY A 161 -9.62 33.04 -25.71
CA GLY A 161 -10.81 33.78 -26.12
C GLY A 161 -12.09 33.00 -25.82
N SER A 162 -12.92 32.79 -26.83
CA SER A 162 -14.18 32.04 -26.69
C SER A 162 -14.04 30.53 -26.91
N THR A 163 -12.82 29.99 -26.97
CA THR A 163 -12.54 28.56 -27.19
C THR A 163 -11.90 27.96 -25.95
N GLY A 164 -12.44 26.85 -25.45
CA GLY A 164 -11.86 26.12 -24.32
C GLY A 164 -10.76 25.15 -24.75
N GLY A 165 -9.86 24.84 -23.81
CA GLY A 165 -8.80 23.86 -24.03
C GLY A 165 -9.37 22.46 -24.25
N SER A 166 -8.82 21.70 -25.19
CA SER A 166 -9.28 20.35 -25.51
C SER A 166 -8.14 19.34 -25.39
N GLY A 167 -8.25 18.36 -24.49
CA GLY A 167 -7.25 17.31 -24.31
C GLY A 167 -5.98 17.88 -23.68
N GLY A 168 -5.97 18.07 -22.36
CA GLY A 168 -4.79 18.55 -21.64
C GLY A 168 -3.56 17.69 -21.94
N GLY A 169 -3.73 16.38 -21.91
CA GLY A 169 -2.75 15.42 -22.41
C GLY A 169 -2.85 15.25 -23.92
N ILE A 170 -3.97 14.71 -24.40
CA ILE A 170 -4.16 14.30 -25.80
C ILE A 170 -5.46 14.85 -26.37
N SER A 171 -5.39 15.53 -27.51
CA SER A 171 -6.55 15.81 -28.36
C SER A 171 -6.53 14.86 -29.56
N ASN A 172 -7.57 14.07 -29.73
CA ASN A 172 -7.68 13.07 -30.79
C ASN A 172 -8.89 13.36 -31.70
N SER A 173 -8.62 13.70 -32.97
CA SER A 173 -9.61 13.69 -34.05
C SER A 173 -9.42 12.53 -35.04
N GLY A 174 -8.30 11.82 -34.95
CA GLY A 174 -7.99 10.62 -35.74
C GLY A 174 -8.20 9.31 -34.97
N THR A 175 -7.25 8.39 -35.09
CA THR A 175 -7.24 7.10 -34.37
C THR A 175 -6.16 7.10 -33.30
N LEU A 176 -6.55 6.78 -32.06
CA LEU A 176 -5.68 6.69 -30.90
C LEU A 176 -5.72 5.28 -30.30
N THR A 177 -4.56 4.69 -30.10
CA THR A 177 -4.37 3.45 -29.32
C THR A 177 -3.40 3.72 -28.18
N VAL A 178 -3.79 3.39 -26.94
CA VAL A 178 -2.98 3.57 -25.73
C VAL A 178 -2.85 2.22 -25.05
N ILE A 179 -1.62 1.73 -24.87
CA ILE A 179 -1.32 0.41 -24.32
C ILE A 179 -0.27 0.56 -23.22
N ASN A 180 -0.51 -0.05 -22.05
CA ASN A 180 0.42 -0.06 -20.93
C ASN A 180 1.04 1.32 -20.63
N SER A 181 0.22 2.37 -20.70
CA SER A 181 0.68 3.75 -20.67
C SER A 181 -0.04 4.54 -19.57
N THR A 182 0.57 5.64 -19.15
CA THR A 182 0.03 6.52 -18.12
C THR A 182 -0.29 7.90 -18.71
N ILE A 183 -1.52 8.36 -18.51
CA ILE A 183 -1.99 9.72 -18.84
C ILE A 183 -2.41 10.37 -17.53
N ALA A 184 -1.54 11.23 -16.96
CA ALA A 184 -1.76 11.68 -15.59
C ALA A 184 -1.48 13.17 -15.30
N GLY A 185 -2.27 13.77 -14.42
CA GLY A 185 -2.05 15.14 -13.98
C GLY A 185 -2.17 16.18 -15.10
N ASN A 186 -2.85 15.85 -16.20
CA ASN A 186 -3.05 16.77 -17.31
C ASN A 186 -4.29 17.65 -17.08
N VAL A 187 -4.22 18.88 -17.60
CA VAL A 187 -5.23 19.90 -17.31
C VAL A 187 -5.80 20.47 -18.60
N ALA A 188 -7.12 20.54 -18.71
CA ALA A 188 -7.79 21.39 -19.69
C ALA A 188 -8.33 22.63 -18.98
N ARG A 189 -8.03 23.82 -19.47
CA ARG A 189 -8.54 25.08 -18.94
C ARG A 189 -9.66 25.62 -19.83
N PRO A 190 -10.74 26.14 -19.25
CA PRO A 190 -11.81 26.76 -20.02
C PRO A 190 -11.31 28.05 -20.70
N GLY A 191 -12.01 28.45 -21.76
CA GLY A 191 -11.90 29.80 -22.32
C GLY A 191 -12.78 30.78 -21.55
N THR A 192 -12.90 32.01 -22.03
CA THR A 192 -13.71 33.07 -21.38
C THR A 192 -15.19 32.68 -21.24
N ILE A 193 -15.73 31.94 -22.21
CA ILE A 193 -17.15 31.52 -22.26
C ILE A 193 -17.35 30.07 -22.69
N ALA A 194 -16.27 29.30 -22.87
CA ALA A 194 -16.34 27.93 -23.37
C ALA A 194 -15.66 26.97 -22.39
N GLN A 195 -16.28 25.80 -22.24
CA GLN A 195 -15.79 24.73 -21.39
C GLN A 195 -14.49 24.12 -21.94
N GLY A 196 -13.62 23.65 -21.04
CA GLY A 196 -12.56 22.73 -21.40
C GLY A 196 -13.10 21.32 -21.56
N PHE A 197 -12.47 20.52 -22.41
CA PHE A 197 -12.88 19.15 -22.69
C PHE A 197 -11.71 18.21 -22.46
N GLY A 198 -11.86 17.18 -21.62
CA GLY A 198 -10.85 16.15 -21.47
C GLY A 198 -9.58 16.67 -20.81
N GLY A 199 -9.51 16.65 -19.48
CA GLY A 199 -8.26 16.99 -18.79
C GLY A 199 -7.12 16.08 -19.25
N GLY A 200 -7.39 14.78 -19.35
CA GLY A 200 -6.48 13.79 -19.93
C GLY A 200 -6.62 13.74 -21.45
N ILE A 201 -7.77 13.26 -21.93
CA ILE A 201 -8.03 12.99 -23.34
C ILE A 201 -9.32 13.69 -23.80
N SER A 202 -9.26 14.40 -24.91
CA SER A 202 -10.44 14.81 -25.68
C SER A 202 -10.50 13.97 -26.96
N ASN A 203 -11.48 13.08 -27.06
CA ASN A 203 -11.65 12.17 -28.18
C ASN A 203 -12.87 12.55 -29.04
N GLY A 204 -12.61 13.11 -30.23
CA GLY A 204 -13.60 13.27 -31.29
C GLY A 204 -13.51 12.22 -32.40
N GLY A 205 -12.47 11.39 -32.40
CA GLY A 205 -12.26 10.29 -33.34
C GLY A 205 -12.52 8.91 -32.71
N THR A 206 -11.62 7.97 -32.98
CA THR A 206 -11.64 6.62 -32.36
C THR A 206 -10.50 6.49 -31.36
N ALA A 207 -10.80 6.02 -30.15
CA ALA A 207 -9.81 5.76 -29.11
C ALA A 207 -9.97 4.35 -28.54
N THR A 208 -8.85 3.62 -28.41
CA THR A 208 -8.74 2.34 -27.72
C THR A 208 -7.70 2.45 -26.62
N ILE A 209 -8.08 2.12 -25.39
CA ILE A 209 -7.25 2.22 -24.19
C ILE A 209 -7.20 0.86 -23.54
N VAL A 210 -6.00 0.29 -23.44
CA VAL A 210 -5.76 -1.08 -22.97
C VAL A 210 -4.69 -1.06 -21.90
N ASP A 211 -4.95 -1.74 -20.79
CA ASP A 211 -3.97 -1.94 -19.72
C ASP A 211 -3.31 -0.64 -19.24
N SER A 212 -4.05 0.47 -19.25
CA SER A 212 -3.50 1.82 -19.09
C SER A 212 -4.14 2.59 -17.94
N LEU A 213 -3.38 3.53 -17.39
CA LEU A 213 -3.80 4.38 -16.27
C LEU A 213 -4.13 5.80 -16.75
N ILE A 214 -5.34 6.28 -16.47
CA ILE A 214 -5.74 7.68 -16.67
C ILE A 214 -6.05 8.26 -15.29
N ALA A 215 -5.16 9.09 -14.76
CA ALA A 215 -5.24 9.48 -13.36
C ALA A 215 -5.05 10.98 -13.10
N GLU A 216 -5.75 11.52 -12.11
CA GLU A 216 -5.53 12.88 -11.62
C GLU A 216 -5.63 13.98 -12.69
N ASN A 217 -6.34 13.70 -13.80
CA ASN A 217 -6.56 14.70 -14.83
C ASN A 217 -7.79 15.54 -14.52
N GLY A 218 -7.81 16.79 -14.96
CA GLY A 218 -8.99 17.62 -14.74
C GLY A 218 -8.87 19.10 -15.07
N SER A 219 -9.52 19.92 -14.26
CA SER A 219 -9.43 21.38 -14.27
C SER A 219 -8.59 21.89 -13.10
N SER A 220 -7.77 22.92 -13.31
CA SER A 220 -7.19 23.68 -12.19
C SER A 220 -8.21 24.70 -11.71
N ASP A 221 -8.86 24.44 -10.56
CA ASP A 221 -9.68 25.37 -9.75
C ASP A 221 -10.78 26.20 -10.45
N LEU A 222 -11.03 25.98 -11.74
CA LEU A 222 -11.96 26.75 -12.56
C LEU A 222 -13.16 25.90 -12.95
N ILE A 223 -14.32 26.54 -13.03
CA ILE A 223 -15.58 25.97 -13.52
C ILE A 223 -15.41 25.71 -15.03
N GLY A 224 -15.88 24.56 -15.50
CA GLY A 224 -16.16 24.32 -16.91
C GLY A 224 -15.35 23.24 -17.60
N VAL A 225 -14.80 22.22 -16.92
CA VAL A 225 -14.21 21.06 -17.64
C VAL A 225 -15.18 19.90 -17.68
N VAL A 226 -15.47 19.40 -18.88
CA VAL A 226 -16.29 18.20 -19.09
C VAL A 226 -15.37 17.02 -19.38
N GLY A 227 -15.58 15.88 -18.70
CA GLY A 227 -14.73 14.70 -18.83
C GLY A 227 -13.34 14.92 -18.23
N GLY A 228 -13.23 14.94 -16.90
CA GLY A 228 -11.96 15.24 -16.21
C GLY A 228 -10.81 14.35 -16.69
N GLY A 229 -11.04 13.05 -16.76
CA GLY A 229 -10.16 12.09 -17.41
C GLY A 229 -10.32 12.14 -18.94
N VAL A 230 -11.52 11.79 -19.41
CA VAL A 230 -11.83 11.66 -20.85
C VAL A 230 -13.11 12.40 -21.21
N ALA A 231 -13.04 13.31 -22.19
CA ALA A 231 -14.22 13.79 -22.91
C ALA A 231 -14.34 13.03 -24.22
N ASN A 232 -15.44 12.31 -24.41
CA ASN A 232 -15.68 11.49 -25.60
C ASN A 232 -16.86 12.03 -26.41
N SER A 233 -16.59 12.46 -27.64
CA SER A 233 -17.58 12.79 -28.67
C SER A 233 -17.53 11.84 -29.87
N GLY A 234 -16.67 10.82 -29.84
CA GLY A 234 -16.53 9.78 -30.86
C GLY A 234 -16.74 8.37 -30.31
N THR A 235 -15.85 7.44 -30.67
CA THR A 235 -15.88 6.04 -30.22
C THR A 235 -14.74 5.77 -29.25
N LEU A 236 -15.07 5.18 -28.09
CA LEU A 236 -14.12 4.84 -27.04
C LEU A 236 -14.27 3.37 -26.62
N LEU A 237 -13.15 2.65 -26.60
CA LEU A 237 -13.02 1.35 -25.94
C LEU A 237 -11.99 1.46 -24.81
N VAL A 238 -12.36 1.00 -23.63
CA VAL A 238 -11.48 0.90 -22.46
C VAL A 238 -11.50 -0.53 -21.96
N SER A 239 -10.33 -1.17 -21.91
CA SER A 239 -10.17 -2.57 -21.52
C SER A 239 -9.00 -2.73 -20.55
N GLY A 240 -9.14 -3.52 -19.49
CA GLY A 240 -8.03 -3.81 -18.57
C GLY A 240 -7.45 -2.56 -17.87
N SER A 241 -8.17 -1.44 -17.90
CA SER A 241 -7.61 -0.11 -17.62
C SER A 241 -8.22 0.52 -16.39
N THR A 242 -7.50 1.50 -15.83
CA THR A 242 -7.93 2.22 -14.63
C THR A 242 -8.09 3.71 -14.91
N LEU A 243 -9.26 4.25 -14.56
CA LEU A 243 -9.51 5.69 -14.53
C LEU A 243 -9.73 6.13 -13.10
N SER A 244 -8.80 6.90 -12.53
CA SER A 244 -8.84 7.21 -11.10
C SER A 244 -8.48 8.63 -10.69
N GLY A 245 -9.18 9.18 -9.69
CA GLY A 245 -8.84 10.49 -9.14
C GLY A 245 -8.99 11.65 -10.13
N ASN A 246 -9.68 11.45 -11.26
CA ASN A 246 -9.89 12.51 -12.23
C ASN A 246 -11.02 13.44 -11.78
N SER A 247 -10.93 14.73 -12.13
CA SER A 247 -11.85 15.76 -11.67
C SER A 247 -12.44 16.59 -12.82
N GLY A 248 -13.77 16.72 -12.85
CA GLY A 248 -14.49 17.55 -13.82
C GLY A 248 -15.71 18.25 -13.23
N ASP A 249 -16.42 19.00 -14.05
CA ASP A 249 -17.76 19.49 -13.73
C ASP A 249 -18.81 18.40 -14.00
N ASP A 250 -18.64 17.67 -15.09
CA ASP A 250 -19.44 16.51 -15.46
C ASP A 250 -18.55 15.38 -15.91
N GLY A 251 -18.82 14.17 -15.43
CA GLY A 251 -18.02 13.01 -15.81
C GLY A 251 -16.59 13.16 -15.30
N GLY A 252 -16.40 13.10 -13.99
CA GLY A 252 -15.07 13.28 -13.38
C GLY A 252 -14.04 12.34 -14.02
N GLY A 253 -14.42 11.07 -14.16
CA GLY A 253 -13.69 10.10 -14.98
C GLY A 253 -13.91 10.35 -16.47
N ILE A 254 -15.15 10.17 -16.95
CA ILE A 254 -15.51 10.27 -18.37
C ILE A 254 -16.81 11.05 -18.57
N SER A 255 -16.85 11.90 -19.60
CA SER A 255 -18.09 12.41 -20.17
C SER A 255 -18.30 11.87 -21.58
N ILE A 256 -19.49 11.34 -21.86
CA ILE A 256 -19.88 10.79 -23.17
C ILE A 256 -20.93 11.71 -23.78
N GLY A 257 -20.58 12.36 -24.89
CA GLY A 257 -21.46 13.29 -25.58
C GLY A 257 -22.59 12.60 -26.37
N PRO A 258 -23.62 13.36 -26.80
CA PRO A 258 -24.69 12.85 -27.64
C PRO A 258 -24.15 12.20 -28.93
N GLY A 259 -24.64 11.00 -29.24
CA GLY A 259 -24.22 10.23 -30.43
C GLY A 259 -22.87 9.52 -30.29
N ALA A 260 -22.11 9.76 -29.21
CA ALA A 260 -20.86 9.09 -28.94
C ALA A 260 -21.08 7.70 -28.30
N THR A 261 -20.08 6.83 -28.39
CA THR A 261 -20.11 5.48 -27.80
C THR A 261 -18.90 5.24 -26.91
N ALA A 262 -19.12 4.61 -25.76
CA ALA A 262 -18.05 4.14 -24.87
C ALA A 262 -18.34 2.70 -24.41
N THR A 263 -17.31 1.86 -24.42
CA THR A 263 -17.37 0.48 -23.93
C THR A 263 -16.29 0.25 -22.89
N PHE A 264 -16.67 -0.30 -21.73
CA PHE A 264 -15.78 -0.71 -20.65
C PHE A 264 -15.82 -2.22 -20.48
N ILE A 265 -14.64 -2.83 -20.46
CA ILE A 265 -14.46 -4.26 -20.23
C ILE A 265 -13.34 -4.43 -19.20
N ASN A 266 -13.54 -5.19 -18.13
CA ASN A 266 -12.48 -5.47 -17.15
C ASN A 266 -11.74 -4.22 -16.68
N SER A 267 -12.48 -3.14 -16.43
CA SER A 267 -11.89 -1.84 -16.13
C SER A 267 -12.37 -1.30 -14.80
N THR A 268 -11.49 -0.57 -14.12
CA THR A 268 -11.76 0.05 -12.82
C THR A 268 -11.90 1.56 -12.98
N ILE A 269 -13.04 2.12 -12.57
CA ILE A 269 -13.33 3.55 -12.56
C ILE A 269 -13.51 3.95 -11.10
N SER A 270 -12.53 4.62 -10.51
CA SER A 270 -12.48 4.78 -9.05
C SER A 270 -12.06 6.14 -8.55
N GLY A 271 -12.72 6.63 -7.50
CA GLY A 271 -12.30 7.86 -6.83
C GLY A 271 -12.35 9.10 -7.71
N ASN A 272 -13.11 9.08 -8.81
CA ASN A 272 -13.25 10.25 -9.67
C ASN A 272 -14.30 11.21 -9.11
N HIS A 273 -14.13 12.50 -9.38
CA HIS A 273 -14.96 13.56 -8.80
C HIS A 273 -15.56 14.47 -9.87
N ALA A 274 -16.88 14.70 -9.79
CA ALA A 274 -17.59 15.68 -10.61
C ALA A 274 -18.28 16.71 -9.71
N ARG A 275 -18.20 18.00 -10.05
CA ARG A 275 -18.92 19.05 -9.31
C ARG A 275 -20.43 18.94 -9.47
N ARG A 276 -20.93 18.48 -10.63
CA ARG A 276 -22.37 18.45 -10.94
C ARG A 276 -22.92 17.04 -11.13
N SER A 277 -22.41 16.27 -12.09
CA SER A 277 -23.05 14.98 -12.40
C SER A 277 -22.06 13.94 -12.87
N GLY A 278 -22.29 12.69 -12.45
CA GLY A 278 -21.48 11.55 -12.84
C GLY A 278 -20.04 11.67 -12.36
N GLY A 279 -19.80 11.43 -11.07
CA GLY A 279 -18.45 11.45 -10.51
C GLY A 279 -17.48 10.58 -11.32
N GLY A 280 -17.95 9.38 -11.68
CA GLY A 280 -17.24 8.46 -12.57
C GLY A 280 -17.58 8.76 -14.02
N VAL A 281 -18.86 8.66 -14.38
CA VAL A 281 -19.32 8.82 -15.77
C VAL A 281 -20.56 9.69 -15.89
N SER A 282 -20.52 10.67 -16.79
CA SER A 282 -21.71 11.36 -17.30
C SER A 282 -21.99 10.89 -18.72
N ASN A 283 -23.16 10.27 -18.93
CA ASN A 283 -23.51 9.65 -20.21
C ASN A 283 -24.71 10.34 -20.87
N ALA A 284 -24.46 11.03 -21.99
CA ALA A 284 -25.49 11.51 -22.91
C ALA A 284 -25.50 10.74 -24.25
N GLY A 285 -24.61 9.76 -24.41
CA GLY A 285 -24.48 8.91 -25.59
C GLY A 285 -24.87 7.47 -25.30
N THR A 286 -24.05 6.52 -25.74
CA THR A 286 -24.19 5.09 -25.39
C THR A 286 -23.01 4.62 -24.56
N LEU A 287 -23.30 4.06 -23.39
CA LEU A 287 -22.34 3.41 -22.50
C LEU A 287 -22.66 1.93 -22.39
N THR A 288 -21.68 1.08 -22.67
CA THR A 288 -21.73 -0.35 -22.33
C THR A 288 -20.65 -0.65 -21.30
N ALA A 289 -21.00 -1.30 -20.20
CA ALA A 289 -20.05 -1.75 -19.19
C ALA A 289 -20.25 -3.24 -18.89
N THR A 290 -19.17 -4.00 -19.02
CA THR A 290 -19.12 -5.44 -18.80
C THR A 290 -17.97 -5.76 -17.87
N SER A 291 -18.19 -6.60 -16.85
CA SER A 291 -17.15 -7.04 -15.92
C SER A 291 -16.26 -5.88 -15.43
N SER A 292 -16.87 -4.75 -15.08
CA SER A 292 -16.14 -3.53 -14.70
C SER A 292 -16.55 -3.07 -13.30
N THR A 293 -15.68 -2.31 -12.63
CA THR A 293 -15.92 -1.85 -11.26
C THR A 293 -15.92 -0.32 -11.21
N PHE A 294 -17.03 0.27 -10.78
CA PHE A 294 -17.22 1.70 -10.56
C PHE A 294 -17.30 1.94 -9.05
N ALA A 295 -16.26 2.47 -8.43
CA ALA A 295 -16.16 2.53 -6.96
C ALA A 295 -15.77 3.90 -6.42
N GLY A 296 -16.48 4.41 -5.40
CA GLY A 296 -16.13 5.63 -4.67
C GLY A 296 -16.02 6.88 -5.56
N ASN A 297 -16.81 6.95 -6.63
CA ASN A 297 -16.83 8.12 -7.50
C ASN A 297 -17.89 9.10 -6.99
N SER A 298 -17.55 10.39 -6.86
CA SER A 298 -18.40 11.38 -6.18
C SER A 298 -18.88 12.51 -7.09
N GLY A 299 -20.15 12.90 -6.97
CA GLY A 299 -20.72 14.09 -7.59
C GLY A 299 -22.23 14.20 -7.36
N ASP A 300 -22.83 15.38 -7.56
CA ASP A 300 -24.27 15.65 -7.29
C ASP A 300 -25.26 14.83 -8.16
N GLY A 301 -24.77 13.92 -9.01
CA GLY A 301 -25.55 12.99 -9.84
C GLY A 301 -25.02 11.55 -9.80
N GLY A 302 -24.45 11.15 -8.67
CA GLY A 302 -23.97 9.79 -8.41
C GLY A 302 -22.67 9.40 -9.14
N ALA A 303 -22.26 8.14 -8.98
CA ALA A 303 -21.10 7.58 -9.65
C ALA A 303 -21.30 7.54 -11.18
N VAL A 304 -22.50 7.16 -11.64
CA VAL A 304 -22.91 7.23 -13.05
C VAL A 304 -24.18 8.08 -13.18
N SER A 305 -24.11 9.15 -13.98
CA SER A 305 -25.28 9.93 -14.40
C SER A 305 -25.65 9.57 -15.84
N ASN A 306 -26.86 9.08 -16.06
CA ASN A 306 -27.31 8.59 -17.36
C ASN A 306 -28.47 9.41 -17.94
N ALA A 307 -28.21 10.15 -19.01
CA ALA A 307 -29.20 10.78 -19.88
C ALA A 307 -29.29 10.09 -21.26
N GLY A 308 -28.43 9.11 -21.54
CA GLY A 308 -28.35 8.37 -22.81
C GLY A 308 -28.81 6.92 -22.68
N MET A 309 -28.20 6.04 -23.47
CA MET A 309 -28.38 4.58 -23.35
C MET A 309 -27.28 3.98 -22.48
N LEU A 310 -27.67 3.22 -21.46
CA LEU A 310 -26.78 2.49 -20.58
C LEU A 310 -27.05 0.99 -20.68
N ARG A 311 -26.01 0.20 -20.98
CA ARG A 311 -26.04 -1.27 -21.01
C ARG A 311 -25.05 -1.83 -20.00
N LEU A 312 -25.52 -2.68 -19.09
CA LEU A 312 -24.72 -3.18 -17.97
C LEU A 312 -24.78 -4.71 -17.92
N ALA A 313 -23.63 -5.34 -17.70
CA ALA A 313 -23.54 -6.77 -17.42
C ALA A 313 -22.39 -7.03 -16.45
N THR A 314 -22.59 -7.97 -15.51
CA THR A 314 -21.51 -8.53 -14.68
C THR A 314 -20.64 -7.48 -13.98
N SER A 315 -21.16 -6.28 -13.69
CA SER A 315 -20.37 -5.13 -13.22
C SER A 315 -20.74 -4.69 -11.81
N ILE A 316 -19.77 -4.13 -11.08
CA ILE A 316 -19.94 -3.58 -9.74
C ILE A 316 -20.10 -2.06 -9.80
N PHE A 317 -21.09 -1.54 -9.10
CA PHE A 317 -21.28 -0.12 -8.82
C PHE A 317 -21.36 0.07 -7.29
N ALA A 318 -20.34 0.73 -6.74
CA ALA A 318 -20.15 0.86 -5.31
C ALA A 318 -19.91 2.33 -4.93
N ASP A 319 -20.88 2.94 -4.27
CA ASP A 319 -20.74 4.28 -3.70
C ASP A 319 -21.37 4.29 -2.30
N PRO A 320 -20.56 4.30 -1.23
CA PRO A 320 -21.11 4.28 0.13
C PRO A 320 -21.66 5.64 0.58
N ASP A 321 -21.30 6.73 -0.11
CA ASP A 321 -21.60 8.10 0.30
C ASP A 321 -22.56 8.83 -0.67
N GLY A 322 -23.00 8.16 -1.74
CA GLY A 322 -23.82 8.72 -2.81
C GLY A 322 -24.57 7.66 -3.62
N ASP A 323 -25.27 8.09 -4.66
CA ASP A 323 -26.02 7.20 -5.55
C ASP A 323 -25.07 6.50 -6.53
N THR A 324 -25.19 5.18 -6.70
CA THR A 324 -24.36 4.46 -7.67
C THR A 324 -24.73 4.79 -9.13
N LEU A 325 -26.03 5.00 -9.39
CA LEU A 325 -26.58 5.33 -10.70
C LEU A 325 -27.76 6.29 -10.56
N VAL A 326 -27.69 7.41 -11.27
CA VAL A 326 -28.81 8.34 -11.45
C VAL A 326 -29.25 8.33 -12.90
N ASN A 327 -30.46 7.81 -13.17
CA ASN A 327 -31.04 7.81 -14.53
C ASN A 327 -31.78 9.13 -14.82
N ALA A 328 -31.04 10.14 -15.27
CA ALA A 328 -31.52 11.49 -15.61
C ALA A 328 -32.26 11.56 -16.97
N GLY A 329 -33.26 10.68 -17.17
CA GLY A 329 -34.10 10.65 -18.37
C GLY A 329 -33.56 9.75 -19.51
N GLY A 330 -32.47 9.02 -19.26
CA GLY A 330 -31.96 8.01 -20.17
C GLY A 330 -32.69 6.66 -20.10
N SER A 331 -32.18 5.69 -20.84
CA SER A 331 -32.61 4.28 -20.77
C SER A 331 -31.51 3.42 -20.17
N VAL A 332 -31.92 2.47 -19.31
CA VAL A 332 -31.03 1.50 -18.68
C VAL A 332 -31.47 0.11 -19.11
N ARG A 333 -30.52 -0.68 -19.59
CA ARG A 333 -30.69 -2.10 -19.91
C ARG A 333 -29.66 -2.89 -19.13
N SER A 334 -30.10 -3.55 -18.08
CA SER A 334 -29.33 -4.60 -17.43
C SER A 334 -29.42 -5.90 -18.22
N GLU A 335 -28.30 -6.59 -18.36
CA GLU A 335 -28.20 -7.95 -18.90
C GLU A 335 -27.89 -8.97 -17.79
N GLY A 336 -28.02 -8.55 -16.53
CA GLY A 336 -27.92 -9.41 -15.35
C GLY A 336 -26.55 -9.42 -14.67
N HIS A 337 -26.56 -10.01 -13.47
CA HIS A 337 -25.40 -10.26 -12.63
C HIS A 337 -24.57 -9.02 -12.30
N ASN A 338 -25.18 -7.83 -12.23
CA ASN A 338 -24.54 -6.63 -11.71
C ASN A 338 -24.71 -6.56 -10.19
N LEU A 339 -23.87 -5.76 -9.54
CA LEU A 339 -23.97 -5.50 -8.10
C LEU A 339 -23.98 -3.99 -7.86
N PHE A 340 -25.00 -3.52 -7.14
CA PHE A 340 -25.19 -2.14 -6.73
C PHE A 340 -25.18 -2.07 -5.20
N SER A 341 -24.38 -1.17 -4.63
CA SER A 341 -24.32 -0.95 -3.17
C SER A 341 -25.58 -0.29 -2.58
N ASP A 342 -26.45 0.23 -3.42
CA ASP A 342 -27.69 0.94 -3.10
C ASP A 342 -28.85 0.50 -4.03
N ASP A 343 -29.97 1.21 -3.98
CA ASP A 343 -31.07 1.09 -4.95
C ASP A 343 -30.91 2.16 -6.03
N PRO A 344 -30.60 1.80 -7.29
CA PRO A 344 -30.40 2.76 -8.36
C PRO A 344 -31.72 3.36 -8.90
N GLY A 345 -32.87 3.03 -8.30
CA GLY A 345 -34.16 3.65 -8.62
C GLY A 345 -34.67 3.37 -10.05
N THR A 346 -34.16 2.32 -10.67
CA THR A 346 -34.51 1.89 -12.04
C THR A 346 -34.81 0.40 -12.08
N THR A 347 -35.58 -0.04 -13.09
CA THR A 347 -35.83 -1.46 -13.29
C THR A 347 -34.58 -2.14 -13.85
N LEU A 348 -34.16 -3.21 -13.18
CA LEU A 348 -32.98 -3.99 -13.47
C LEU A 348 -33.34 -5.46 -13.69
N ASP A 349 -32.36 -6.28 -14.05
CA ASP A 349 -32.56 -7.72 -14.23
C ASP A 349 -32.71 -8.40 -12.85
N PRO A 350 -33.58 -9.42 -12.68
CA PRO A 350 -33.75 -10.09 -11.39
C PRO A 350 -32.49 -10.78 -10.83
N THR A 351 -31.48 -11.01 -11.66
CA THR A 351 -30.18 -11.58 -11.23
C THR A 351 -29.22 -10.52 -10.69
N ASP A 352 -29.55 -9.24 -10.78
CA ASP A 352 -28.74 -8.17 -10.20
C ASP A 352 -28.87 -8.13 -8.66
N LEU A 353 -27.74 -7.90 -7.99
CA LEU A 353 -27.66 -7.72 -6.55
C LEU A 353 -27.80 -6.23 -6.22
N ILE A 354 -28.91 -5.84 -5.58
CA ILE A 354 -29.23 -4.44 -5.26
C ILE A 354 -29.10 -4.24 -3.74
N ASN A 355 -28.75 -3.03 -3.28
CA ASN A 355 -28.51 -2.72 -1.86
C ASN A 355 -27.52 -3.69 -1.19
N THR A 356 -26.47 -4.07 -1.91
CA THR A 356 -25.54 -5.13 -1.50
C THR A 356 -24.11 -4.58 -1.45
N ASP A 357 -23.46 -4.62 -0.29
CA ASP A 357 -22.05 -4.21 -0.18
C ASP A 357 -21.13 -5.21 -0.91
N PRO A 358 -20.37 -4.78 -1.92
CA PRO A 358 -19.44 -5.66 -2.65
C PRO A 358 -18.21 -6.07 -1.83
N LEU A 359 -18.00 -5.52 -0.62
CA LEU A 359 -16.85 -5.79 0.23
C LEU A 359 -15.51 -5.56 -0.51
N LEU A 360 -15.37 -4.39 -1.16
CA LEU A 360 -14.16 -4.04 -1.90
C LEU A 360 -13.00 -3.64 -0.98
N GLY A 361 -11.79 -4.12 -1.30
CA GLY A 361 -10.52 -3.56 -0.84
C GLY A 361 -10.31 -2.12 -1.33
N PRO A 362 -9.32 -1.38 -0.79
CA PRO A 362 -8.94 -0.10 -1.36
C PRO A 362 -8.45 -0.25 -2.81
N LEU A 363 -8.47 0.84 -3.58
CA LEU A 363 -7.78 0.88 -4.88
C LEU A 363 -6.28 0.73 -4.61
N ALA A 364 -5.69 -0.36 -5.10
CA ALA A 364 -4.30 -0.70 -4.84
C ALA A 364 -3.72 -1.49 -6.01
N ASP A 365 -2.39 -1.62 -6.02
CA ASP A 365 -1.72 -2.62 -6.85
C ASP A 365 -2.02 -4.02 -6.28
N ASN A 366 -2.93 -4.73 -6.93
CA ASN A 366 -3.28 -6.11 -6.60
C ASN A 366 -2.75 -7.11 -7.64
N GLY A 367 -1.65 -6.74 -8.31
CA GLY A 367 -1.13 -7.41 -9.50
C GLY A 367 -1.83 -6.93 -10.77
N GLY A 368 -1.20 -7.17 -11.93
CA GLY A 368 -1.67 -6.70 -13.23
C GLY A 368 -1.03 -5.38 -13.68
N PRO A 369 -1.48 -4.82 -14.82
CA PRO A 369 -0.88 -3.61 -15.40
C PRO A 369 -1.35 -2.32 -14.73
N THR A 370 -2.50 -2.32 -14.05
CA THR A 370 -3.06 -1.12 -13.40
C THR A 370 -3.75 -1.44 -12.06
N PRO A 371 -3.88 -0.46 -11.15
CA PRO A 371 -4.52 -0.68 -9.83
C PRO A 371 -5.97 -1.15 -9.93
N THR A 372 -6.41 -1.99 -9.00
CA THR A 372 -7.78 -2.53 -8.96
C THR A 372 -8.38 -2.47 -7.56
N HIS A 373 -9.67 -2.77 -7.43
CA HIS A 373 -10.30 -3.09 -6.14
C HIS A 373 -10.38 -4.60 -5.97
N ALA A 374 -9.58 -5.17 -5.07
CA ALA A 374 -9.69 -6.59 -4.73
C ALA A 374 -11.01 -6.89 -4.02
N LEU A 375 -11.59 -8.07 -4.26
CA LEU A 375 -12.71 -8.58 -3.48
C LEU A 375 -12.19 -9.07 -2.11
N ARG A 376 -12.80 -8.62 -1.02
CA ARG A 376 -12.46 -9.13 0.33
C ARG A 376 -13.12 -10.48 0.57
N PRO A 377 -12.59 -11.28 1.51
CA PRO A 377 -13.21 -12.55 1.89
C PRO A 377 -14.69 -12.38 2.25
N GLY A 378 -15.53 -13.27 1.71
CA GLY A 378 -16.98 -13.25 1.89
C GLY A 378 -17.72 -12.24 0.99
N SER A 379 -17.05 -11.62 0.01
CA SER A 379 -17.70 -10.73 -0.94
C SER A 379 -18.84 -11.43 -1.71
N PRO A 380 -20.03 -10.82 -1.81
CA PRO A 380 -21.14 -11.37 -2.59
C PRO A 380 -20.93 -11.28 -4.10
N ALA A 381 -19.84 -10.65 -4.56
CA ALA A 381 -19.46 -10.62 -5.96
C ALA A 381 -18.72 -11.88 -6.41
N VAL A 382 -18.22 -12.70 -5.48
CA VAL A 382 -17.44 -13.90 -5.80
C VAL A 382 -18.34 -14.99 -6.36
N ASP A 383 -17.94 -15.62 -7.46
CA ASP A 383 -18.67 -16.70 -8.15
C ASP A 383 -20.11 -16.31 -8.54
N ALA A 384 -20.40 -15.01 -8.67
CA ALA A 384 -21.76 -14.51 -8.83
C ALA A 384 -22.08 -14.03 -10.26
N ALA A 385 -21.10 -14.01 -11.18
CA ALA A 385 -21.30 -13.64 -12.57
C ALA A 385 -21.51 -14.85 -13.48
N VAL A 386 -21.75 -14.57 -14.76
CA VAL A 386 -21.84 -15.57 -15.83
C VAL A 386 -20.70 -15.40 -16.83
N PRO A 387 -20.24 -16.47 -17.50
CA PRO A 387 -19.26 -16.35 -18.56
C PRO A 387 -19.73 -15.40 -19.67
N THR A 388 -18.98 -14.32 -19.88
CA THR A 388 -19.25 -13.34 -20.93
C THR A 388 -18.35 -13.58 -22.13
N ALA A 389 -18.94 -13.62 -23.33
CA ALA A 389 -18.19 -13.87 -24.56
C ALA A 389 -17.08 -12.83 -24.76
N GLY A 390 -15.85 -13.30 -25.00
CA GLY A 390 -14.68 -12.43 -25.18
C GLY A 390 -14.02 -11.95 -23.88
N VAL A 391 -14.57 -12.28 -22.72
CA VAL A 391 -14.01 -11.94 -21.40
C VAL A 391 -13.46 -13.22 -20.76
N THR A 392 -12.19 -13.54 -21.04
CA THR A 392 -11.55 -14.78 -20.56
C THR A 392 -10.63 -14.58 -19.37
N THR A 393 -10.30 -13.34 -19.04
CA THR A 393 -9.48 -12.97 -17.88
C THR A 393 -10.10 -11.76 -17.17
N ASP A 394 -9.64 -11.45 -15.97
CA ASP A 394 -9.91 -10.19 -15.29
C ASP A 394 -8.95 -9.07 -15.75
N GLN A 395 -9.04 -7.90 -15.13
CA GLN A 395 -8.20 -6.73 -15.43
C GLN A 395 -6.70 -7.00 -15.26
N ARG A 396 -6.33 -7.98 -14.45
CA ARG A 396 -4.94 -8.30 -14.11
C ARG A 396 -4.36 -9.40 -15.00
N GLY A 397 -5.21 -10.00 -15.85
CA GLY A 397 -4.87 -11.16 -16.65
C GLY A 397 -5.12 -12.50 -15.96
N VAL A 398 -5.79 -12.52 -14.80
CA VAL A 398 -6.16 -13.77 -14.12
C VAL A 398 -7.28 -14.46 -14.90
N PRO A 399 -7.16 -15.76 -15.27
CA PRO A 399 -8.18 -16.47 -16.01
C PRO A 399 -9.52 -16.54 -15.26
N ARG A 400 -10.63 -16.40 -15.99
CA ARG A 400 -11.99 -16.56 -15.45
C ARG A 400 -12.60 -17.90 -15.89
N PRO A 401 -13.26 -18.68 -15.01
CA PRO A 401 -13.34 -18.48 -13.56
C PRO A 401 -12.11 -19.03 -12.82
N GLN A 402 -11.85 -18.54 -11.60
CA GLN A 402 -10.96 -19.19 -10.62
C GLN A 402 -11.73 -20.04 -9.61
N GLY A 403 -13.01 -19.76 -9.37
CA GLY A 403 -13.92 -20.59 -8.58
C GLY A 403 -14.95 -21.33 -9.46
N THR A 404 -16.18 -21.46 -8.94
CA THR A 404 -17.27 -22.13 -9.65
C THR A 404 -17.87 -21.32 -10.80
N ALA A 405 -17.71 -19.99 -10.77
CA ALA A 405 -18.17 -19.07 -11.81
C ALA A 405 -17.29 -17.80 -11.83
N PRO A 406 -17.37 -16.94 -12.85
CA PRO A 406 -16.63 -15.69 -12.81
C PRO A 406 -17.16 -14.77 -11.70
N ASP A 407 -16.31 -13.91 -11.20
CA ASP A 407 -16.71 -12.86 -10.26
C ASP A 407 -17.35 -11.67 -10.96
N ILE A 408 -18.27 -10.99 -10.28
CA ILE A 408 -18.82 -9.70 -10.73
C ILE A 408 -17.71 -8.64 -10.63
N GLY A 409 -17.58 -7.79 -11.65
CA GLY A 409 -16.63 -6.66 -11.68
C GLY A 409 -15.31 -6.95 -12.39
N ALA A 410 -14.34 -6.05 -12.21
CA ALA A 410 -13.06 -6.06 -12.92
C ALA A 410 -12.00 -7.02 -12.35
N PHE A 411 -12.27 -7.61 -11.19
CA PHE A 411 -11.36 -8.47 -10.45
C PHE A 411 -11.90 -9.90 -10.44
N GLU A 412 -11.01 -10.89 -10.46
CA GLU A 412 -11.31 -12.30 -10.25
C GLU A 412 -10.51 -12.81 -9.04
N LEU A 413 -11.17 -13.10 -7.94
CA LEU A 413 -10.55 -13.63 -6.75
C LEU A 413 -9.91 -14.98 -7.07
N VAL A 414 -8.59 -15.04 -6.95
CA VAL A 414 -7.89 -16.32 -6.97
C VAL A 414 -8.20 -16.98 -5.63
N GLU A 415 -8.98 -18.05 -5.68
CA GLU A 415 -9.39 -18.78 -4.49
C GLU A 415 -8.24 -19.65 -3.94
N SER A 416 -7.14 -19.03 -3.49
CA SER A 416 -6.04 -19.78 -2.87
C SER A 416 -6.36 -20.09 -1.41
N ALA A 417 -6.25 -21.36 -1.06
CA ALA A 417 -6.39 -21.82 0.30
C ALA A 417 -5.17 -21.38 1.14
N PHE A 418 -5.38 -21.13 2.43
CA PHE A 418 -4.30 -20.67 3.31
C PHE A 418 -4.23 -21.47 4.62
N LEU A 419 -3.03 -21.48 5.20
CA LEU A 419 -2.72 -22.16 6.46
C LEU A 419 -2.24 -21.12 7.48
N GLU A 420 -3.07 -20.86 8.49
CA GLU A 420 -2.74 -19.96 9.60
C GLU A 420 -2.16 -20.75 10.77
N LEU A 421 -1.07 -20.28 11.39
CA LEU A 421 -0.47 -20.88 12.58
C LEU A 421 -0.52 -19.89 13.75
N THR A 422 -1.01 -20.33 14.90
CA THR A 422 -1.20 -19.50 16.09
C THR A 422 -0.73 -20.22 17.37
N SER A 423 -0.44 -19.45 18.42
CA SER A 423 -0.16 -19.96 19.77
C SER A 423 -0.89 -19.10 20.80
N GLU A 424 -1.43 -19.74 21.84
CA GLU A 424 -2.08 -19.02 22.95
C GLU A 424 -1.07 -18.26 23.83
N THR A 425 0.17 -18.74 23.87
CA THR A 425 1.26 -18.14 24.64
C THR A 425 2.46 -17.82 23.75
N ALA A 426 3.09 -16.66 23.97
CA ALA A 426 4.31 -16.25 23.28
C ALA A 426 5.59 -16.74 23.98
N SER A 427 5.48 -17.26 25.20
CA SER A 427 6.59 -17.76 25.99
C SER A 427 6.19 -18.98 26.83
N ASN A 428 7.18 -19.78 27.20
CA ASN A 428 7.00 -20.96 28.04
C ASN A 428 8.27 -21.26 28.87
N ALA A 429 8.12 -22.11 29.88
CA ALA A 429 9.18 -22.55 30.77
C ALA A 429 9.92 -23.76 30.20
N VAL A 430 11.26 -23.75 30.24
CA VAL A 430 12.07 -24.91 29.85
C VAL A 430 11.63 -26.15 30.64
N GLY A 431 11.45 -27.26 29.93
CA GLY A 431 10.96 -28.53 30.47
C GLY A 431 9.43 -28.69 30.44
N ARG A 432 8.67 -27.69 29.97
CA ARG A 432 7.23 -27.81 29.69
C ARG A 432 6.98 -28.13 28.21
N SER A 433 5.77 -28.61 27.92
CA SER A 433 5.29 -28.75 26.54
C SER A 433 4.60 -27.47 26.08
N GLN A 434 4.73 -27.16 24.79
CA GLN A 434 4.06 -26.06 24.12
C GLN A 434 3.12 -26.61 23.04
N THR A 435 1.94 -26.02 22.92
CA THR A 435 0.97 -26.34 21.86
C THR A 435 0.76 -25.14 20.95
N VAL A 436 0.70 -25.39 19.64
CA VAL A 436 0.33 -24.43 18.61
C VAL A 436 -0.86 -24.98 17.80
N LEU A 437 -1.65 -24.09 17.22
CA LEU A 437 -2.84 -24.42 16.42
C LEU A 437 -2.65 -23.96 14.98
N ALA A 438 -2.70 -24.89 14.03
CA ALA A 438 -2.85 -24.56 12.63
C ALA A 438 -4.33 -24.64 12.20
N THR A 439 -4.77 -23.69 11.39
CA THR A 439 -6.12 -23.67 10.79
C THR A 439 -5.99 -23.54 9.28
N ALA A 440 -6.49 -24.53 8.54
CA ALA A 440 -6.57 -24.51 7.08
C ALA A 440 -7.96 -24.01 6.63
N ARG A 441 -7.97 -23.03 5.73
CA ARG A 441 -9.21 -22.47 5.16
C ARG A 441 -9.05 -22.29 3.66
N ASP A 442 -10.16 -22.31 2.95
CA ASP A 442 -10.20 -21.81 1.57
C ASP A 442 -10.18 -20.26 1.56
N ALA A 443 -10.16 -19.68 0.37
CA ALA A 443 -10.17 -18.23 0.20
C ALA A 443 -11.45 -17.55 0.72
N MET A 444 -12.55 -18.29 0.84
CA MET A 444 -13.82 -17.84 1.42
C MET A 444 -13.87 -17.97 2.95
N LEU A 445 -12.75 -18.33 3.59
CA LEU A 445 -12.63 -18.62 5.02
C LEU A 445 -13.40 -19.87 5.47
N ALA A 446 -13.92 -20.69 4.56
CA ALA A 446 -14.53 -21.96 4.92
C ALA A 446 -13.45 -22.96 5.38
N PRO A 447 -13.74 -23.78 6.41
CA PRO A 447 -12.77 -24.70 6.97
C PRO A 447 -12.47 -25.86 6.01
N LEU A 448 -11.19 -26.18 5.82
CA LEU A 448 -10.76 -27.30 5.00
C LEU A 448 -10.45 -28.52 5.86
N ALA A 449 -11.36 -29.50 5.86
CA ALA A 449 -11.24 -30.72 6.63
C ALA A 449 -10.31 -31.75 5.97
N ALA A 450 -9.69 -32.61 6.78
CA ALA A 450 -8.83 -33.71 6.36
C ALA A 450 -7.63 -33.27 5.48
N VAL A 451 -7.12 -32.06 5.67
CA VAL A 451 -5.89 -31.56 5.03
C VAL A 451 -4.67 -32.07 5.82
N PRO A 452 -3.66 -32.70 5.19
CA PRO A 452 -2.44 -33.09 5.87
C PRO A 452 -1.57 -31.88 6.20
N VAL A 453 -1.15 -31.74 7.46
CA VAL A 453 -0.31 -30.63 7.93
C VAL A 453 0.98 -31.15 8.55
N THR A 454 2.10 -30.60 8.12
CA THR A 454 3.43 -30.88 8.67
C THR A 454 3.91 -29.67 9.47
N PHE A 455 4.44 -29.92 10.66
CA PHE A 455 4.99 -28.87 11.52
C PHE A 455 6.51 -28.98 11.60
N ARG A 456 7.20 -27.83 11.65
CA ARG A 456 8.65 -27.77 11.83
C ARG A 456 9.03 -26.63 12.77
N ILE A 457 9.82 -26.96 13.79
CA ILE A 457 10.57 -25.98 14.56
C ILE A 457 11.84 -25.67 13.75
N ALA A 458 11.79 -24.58 12.99
CA ALA A 458 12.79 -24.21 11.98
C ALA A 458 14.07 -23.64 12.59
N ALA A 459 14.00 -23.03 13.77
CA ALA A 459 15.13 -22.47 14.49
C ALA A 459 14.84 -22.43 16.01
N GLY A 460 15.89 -22.24 16.81
CA GLY A 460 15.79 -22.11 18.26
C GLY A 460 16.32 -23.32 19.05
N PRO A 461 16.25 -23.26 20.38
CA PRO A 461 16.76 -24.32 21.25
C PRO A 461 16.12 -25.69 20.97
N ASN A 462 14.87 -25.74 20.51
CA ASN A 462 14.17 -27.00 20.18
C ASN A 462 14.10 -27.28 18.67
N ALA A 463 15.00 -26.69 17.87
CA ALA A 463 15.03 -26.92 16.43
C ALA A 463 15.11 -28.42 16.09
N GLY A 464 14.22 -28.87 15.21
CA GLY A 464 14.11 -30.29 14.82
C GLY A 464 13.49 -31.22 15.87
N ALA A 465 13.01 -30.70 17.02
CA ALA A 465 12.29 -31.52 17.98
C ALA A 465 10.98 -32.07 17.37
N SER A 466 10.65 -33.32 17.72
CA SER A 466 9.39 -33.96 17.33
C SER A 466 8.29 -33.65 18.34
N GLY A 467 7.05 -33.77 17.88
CA GLY A 467 5.86 -33.54 18.69
C GLY A 467 4.71 -34.45 18.27
N THR A 468 3.56 -34.28 18.90
CA THR A 468 2.32 -35.00 18.58
C THR A 468 1.29 -34.04 18.01
N THR A 469 0.49 -34.53 17.07
CA THR A 469 -0.64 -33.76 16.54
C THR A 469 -1.96 -34.22 17.13
N GLU A 470 -2.93 -33.31 17.17
CA GLU A 470 -4.33 -33.62 17.44
C GLU A 470 -5.20 -32.89 16.39
N PRO A 471 -5.87 -33.62 15.48
CA PRO A 471 -5.96 -35.08 15.37
C PRO A 471 -4.63 -35.84 15.13
N ALA A 472 -4.55 -37.09 15.62
CA ALA A 472 -3.32 -37.90 15.64
C ALA A 472 -2.89 -38.41 14.26
N ASP A 473 -3.75 -38.33 13.25
CA ASP A 473 -3.45 -38.69 11.86
C ASP A 473 -2.70 -37.58 11.11
N GLY A 474 -2.43 -36.45 11.77
CA GLY A 474 -1.73 -35.32 11.17
C GLY A 474 -2.61 -34.52 10.20
N ARG A 475 -3.93 -34.66 10.26
CA ARG A 475 -4.88 -33.98 9.37
C ARG A 475 -5.80 -33.04 10.13
N THR A 476 -6.27 -32.00 9.46
CA THR A 476 -7.25 -31.06 10.03
C THR A 476 -8.59 -31.74 10.34
N ASP A 477 -9.24 -31.31 11.42
CA ASP A 477 -10.59 -31.73 11.79
C ASP A 477 -11.67 -31.07 10.89
N ALA A 478 -12.95 -31.30 11.22
CA ALA A 478 -14.09 -30.75 10.46
C ALA A 478 -14.14 -29.22 10.44
N ASP A 479 -13.48 -28.56 11.39
CA ASP A 479 -13.37 -27.09 11.46
C ASP A 479 -12.05 -26.59 10.83
N GLY A 480 -11.33 -27.46 10.13
CA GLY A 480 -10.06 -27.13 9.48
C GLY A 480 -8.90 -26.97 10.46
N ARG A 481 -9.00 -27.50 11.68
CA ARG A 481 -8.03 -27.26 12.76
C ARG A 481 -7.16 -28.48 13.06
N ILE A 482 -5.90 -28.23 13.40
CA ILE A 482 -4.97 -29.24 13.91
C ILE A 482 -4.00 -28.61 14.91
N ARG A 483 -3.84 -29.25 16.07
CA ARG A 483 -2.89 -28.84 17.11
C ARG A 483 -1.60 -29.61 16.98
N PHE A 484 -0.48 -28.95 17.26
CA PHE A 484 0.84 -29.57 17.39
C PHE A 484 1.43 -29.27 18.76
N THR A 485 1.83 -30.31 19.49
CA THR A 485 2.40 -30.19 20.83
C THR A 485 3.81 -30.76 20.86
N TYR A 486 4.78 -29.99 21.34
CA TYR A 486 6.18 -30.39 21.41
C TYR A 486 6.83 -30.05 22.76
N PRO A 487 7.87 -30.80 23.20
CA PRO A 487 8.54 -30.56 24.48
C PRO A 487 9.66 -29.51 24.36
N GLY A 488 9.70 -28.55 25.28
CA GLY A 488 10.74 -27.52 25.36
C GLY A 488 11.97 -27.94 26.17
N VAL A 489 12.70 -28.96 25.71
CA VAL A 489 13.85 -29.54 26.42
C VAL A 489 15.21 -29.01 25.96
N GLY A 490 15.24 -28.17 24.92
CA GLY A 490 16.43 -27.65 24.26
C GLY A 490 17.16 -26.51 25.00
N GLY A 491 16.58 -26.00 26.09
CA GLY A 491 17.12 -24.89 26.87
C GLY A 491 16.51 -23.54 26.54
N GLU A 492 17.15 -22.47 27.01
CA GLU A 492 16.66 -21.09 26.85
C GLU A 492 16.87 -20.57 25.42
N GLY A 493 15.97 -19.71 24.97
CA GLY A 493 16.03 -19.08 23.66
C GLY A 493 14.68 -19.08 22.95
N THR A 494 14.65 -18.54 21.73
CA THR A 494 13.41 -18.39 20.95
C THR A 494 13.33 -19.47 19.89
N ASP A 495 12.27 -20.28 19.94
CA ASP A 495 11.91 -21.17 18.83
C ASP A 495 11.18 -20.40 17.74
N VAL A 496 11.38 -20.81 16.49
CA VAL A 496 10.61 -20.37 15.32
C VAL A 496 9.90 -21.57 14.72
N LEU A 497 8.58 -21.57 14.72
CA LEU A 497 7.73 -22.64 14.21
C LEU A 497 7.06 -22.22 12.92
N ILE A 498 6.97 -23.17 11.99
CA ILE A 498 6.20 -23.04 10.76
C ILE A 498 5.39 -24.32 10.54
N ALA A 499 4.27 -24.20 9.86
CA ALA A 499 3.48 -25.32 9.38
C ALA A 499 3.41 -25.29 7.85
N SER A 500 3.24 -26.45 7.24
CA SER A 500 3.07 -26.62 5.80
C SER A 500 1.94 -27.60 5.51
N ALA A 501 1.17 -27.35 4.45
CA ALA A 501 0.11 -28.24 4.02
C ALA A 501 0.04 -28.30 2.49
N THR A 502 -0.34 -29.46 1.96
CA THR A 502 -0.73 -29.59 0.55
C THR A 502 -2.25 -29.44 0.51
N LEU A 503 -2.72 -28.27 0.08
CA LEU A 503 -4.15 -27.96 0.01
C LEU A 503 -4.72 -28.42 -1.34
N PRO A 504 -6.04 -28.68 -1.44
CA PRO A 504 -6.68 -28.87 -2.73
C PRO A 504 -6.42 -27.65 -3.63
N GLU A 505 -6.12 -27.89 -4.92
CA GLU A 505 -5.95 -26.87 -5.97
C GLU A 505 -4.66 -26.01 -5.94
N ASP A 506 -3.94 -25.96 -4.81
CA ASP A 506 -2.67 -25.25 -4.66
C ASP A 506 -1.44 -26.18 -4.52
N ALA A 507 -0.26 -25.67 -4.90
CA ALA A 507 1.03 -26.25 -4.47
C ALA A 507 1.28 -25.95 -2.98
N ASP A 508 2.15 -26.73 -2.33
CA ASP A 508 2.46 -26.67 -0.89
C ASP A 508 2.40 -25.25 -0.27
N VAL A 509 1.45 -25.03 0.63
CA VAL A 509 1.23 -23.75 1.33
C VAL A 509 1.95 -23.76 2.68
N MET A 510 2.62 -22.66 2.99
CA MET A 510 3.37 -22.45 4.23
C MET A 510 2.67 -21.43 5.12
N SER A 511 2.62 -21.68 6.42
CA SER A 511 2.13 -20.68 7.38
C SER A 511 3.15 -19.55 7.60
N GLY A 512 2.68 -18.42 8.11
CA GLY A 512 3.54 -17.47 8.79
C GLY A 512 4.25 -18.12 10.00
N PRO A 513 5.43 -17.62 10.40
CA PRO A 513 6.16 -18.17 11.54
C PRO A 513 5.52 -17.75 12.87
N VAL A 514 5.51 -18.67 13.84
CA VAL A 514 5.16 -18.41 15.24
C VAL A 514 6.42 -18.56 16.09
N THR A 515 6.67 -17.60 16.98
CA THR A 515 7.83 -17.63 17.88
C THR A 515 7.44 -17.96 19.31
N ILE A 516 8.23 -18.79 19.99
CA ILE A 516 8.03 -19.16 21.39
C ILE A 516 9.32 -18.92 22.17
N ASP A 517 9.28 -18.05 23.17
CA ASP A 517 10.41 -17.76 24.05
C ASP A 517 10.48 -18.76 25.22
N TRP A 518 11.57 -19.50 25.32
CA TRP A 518 11.85 -20.44 26.41
C TRP A 518 12.73 -19.81 27.47
N SER A 519 12.24 -19.82 28.71
CA SER A 519 12.94 -19.29 29.89
C SER A 519 13.24 -20.38 30.91
N GLY A 520 14.45 -20.38 31.47
CA GLY A 520 14.88 -21.26 32.54
C GLY A 520 14.45 -20.75 33.91
N PRO A 521 14.83 -21.46 34.99
CA PRO A 521 14.51 -21.04 36.34
C PRO A 521 15.23 -19.73 36.70
N PRO A 522 14.58 -18.81 37.43
CA PRO A 522 15.22 -17.56 37.82
C PRO A 522 16.37 -17.83 38.79
N THR A 523 17.43 -17.03 38.71
CA THR A 523 18.57 -17.04 39.64
C THR A 523 18.76 -15.67 40.30
N VAL A 524 19.47 -15.64 41.43
CA VAL A 524 19.86 -14.38 42.09
C VAL A 524 21.18 -13.89 41.49
N VAL A 525 21.14 -12.75 40.81
CA VAL A 525 22.30 -12.09 40.19
C VAL A 525 23.19 -11.42 41.23
N GLY A 526 22.62 -10.94 42.33
CA GLY A 526 23.40 -10.43 43.45
C GLY A 526 22.61 -9.67 44.50
N VAL A 527 23.28 -9.38 45.63
CA VAL A 527 22.73 -8.64 46.77
C VAL A 527 23.58 -7.42 47.06
N ARG A 528 22.93 -6.24 47.13
CA ARG A 528 23.60 -4.96 47.40
C ARG A 528 23.04 -4.31 48.66
N ARG A 529 23.90 -3.73 49.48
CA ARG A 529 23.50 -3.00 50.69
C ARG A 529 23.56 -1.49 50.47
N LEU A 530 22.44 -0.82 50.73
CA LEU A 530 22.29 0.63 50.65
C LEU A 530 22.07 1.25 52.04
N GLY A 531 22.55 2.47 52.23
CA GLY A 531 22.43 3.25 53.46
C GLY A 531 23.66 3.17 54.38
N PHE A 532 24.06 4.32 54.93
CA PHE A 532 25.19 4.47 55.86
C PHE A 532 24.80 5.31 57.09
N HIS A 533 25.39 4.99 58.25
CA HIS A 533 25.18 5.70 59.53
C HIS A 533 23.70 5.91 59.93
N ALA A 534 23.22 7.16 59.88
CA ALA A 534 21.93 7.58 60.43
C ALA A 534 20.73 7.32 59.48
N ARG A 535 20.92 6.66 58.34
CA ARG A 535 19.85 6.32 57.38
C ARG A 535 19.36 4.86 57.56
N PRO A 536 18.10 4.54 57.19
CA PRO A 536 17.60 3.17 57.17
C PRO A 536 18.45 2.29 56.24
N THR A 537 18.72 1.04 56.63
CA THR A 537 19.41 0.07 55.76
C THR A 537 18.41 -0.51 54.76
N ARG A 538 18.77 -0.62 53.48
CA ARG A 538 18.02 -1.37 52.47
C ARG A 538 18.92 -2.43 51.83
N LEU A 539 18.38 -3.60 51.54
CA LEU A 539 19.08 -4.65 50.78
C LEU A 539 18.36 -4.83 49.45
N VAL A 540 19.09 -4.74 48.34
CA VAL A 540 18.54 -4.93 47.00
C VAL A 540 18.99 -6.30 46.50
N VAL A 541 18.05 -7.21 46.27
CA VAL A 541 18.27 -8.54 45.69
C VAL A 541 17.88 -8.46 44.22
N ALA A 542 18.81 -8.66 43.30
CA ALA A 542 18.57 -8.63 41.85
C ALA A 542 18.45 -10.05 41.29
N PHE A 543 17.57 -10.24 40.32
CA PHE A 543 17.29 -11.49 39.62
C PHE A 543 17.58 -11.35 38.12
N ASP A 544 17.85 -12.46 37.44
CA ASP A 544 18.09 -12.51 35.99
C ASP A 544 16.80 -12.51 35.17
N ALA A 545 15.70 -12.98 35.75
CA ALA A 545 14.37 -13.01 35.16
C ALA A 545 13.32 -12.28 36.02
N ALA A 546 12.15 -12.03 35.44
CA ALA A 546 11.02 -11.45 36.16
C ALA A 546 10.43 -12.46 37.15
N MET A 547 10.22 -12.02 38.39
CA MET A 547 9.67 -12.81 39.49
C MET A 547 8.16 -12.64 39.62
N ASP A 548 7.47 -13.62 40.19
CA ASP A 548 6.07 -13.47 40.64
C ASP A 548 6.00 -12.38 41.72
N PRO A 549 5.32 -11.25 41.47
CA PRO A 549 5.27 -10.13 42.42
C PRO A 549 4.73 -10.54 43.79
N THR A 550 3.72 -11.42 43.85
CA THR A 550 3.09 -11.82 45.11
C THR A 550 4.08 -12.55 46.01
N ARG A 551 4.91 -13.42 45.42
CA ARG A 551 5.94 -14.16 46.15
C ARG A 551 7.16 -13.28 46.45
N ALA A 552 7.54 -12.42 45.52
CA ALA A 552 8.68 -11.51 45.64
C ALA A 552 8.49 -10.41 46.69
N GLU A 553 7.24 -10.01 46.95
CA GLU A 553 6.91 -9.00 47.96
C GLU A 553 6.60 -9.60 49.34
N ASP A 554 6.54 -10.93 49.47
CA ASP A 554 6.34 -11.59 50.77
C ASP A 554 7.66 -11.59 51.59
N PRO A 555 7.73 -10.86 52.72
CA PRO A 555 8.93 -10.83 53.56
C PRO A 555 9.31 -12.20 54.13
N ALA A 556 8.38 -13.16 54.21
CA ALA A 556 8.65 -14.52 54.69
C ALA A 556 9.64 -15.29 53.81
N ASN A 557 9.77 -14.91 52.53
CA ASN A 557 10.72 -15.48 51.59
C ASN A 557 12.16 -14.96 51.76
N TYR A 558 12.40 -14.06 52.73
CA TYR A 558 13.70 -13.46 53.00
C TYR A 558 14.09 -13.60 54.46
N ARG A 559 15.06 -14.48 54.75
CA ARG A 559 15.56 -14.70 56.11
C ARG A 559 16.90 -14.00 56.30
N LEU A 560 16.99 -13.08 57.24
CA LEU A 560 18.21 -12.35 57.56
C LEU A 560 18.71 -12.70 58.96
N VAL A 561 19.99 -13.05 59.08
CA VAL A 561 20.64 -13.40 60.35
C VAL A 561 21.90 -12.56 60.53
N ALA A 562 22.16 -12.09 61.76
CA ALA A 562 23.40 -11.43 62.14
C ALA A 562 24.25 -12.34 63.05
N ALA A 563 25.56 -12.33 62.83
CA ALA A 563 26.52 -13.00 63.71
C ALA A 563 26.43 -12.46 65.14
N GLY A 564 26.57 -13.36 66.12
CA GLY A 564 26.62 -13.00 67.54
C GLY A 564 27.94 -12.31 67.94
N PRO A 565 28.18 -12.12 69.26
CA PRO A 565 29.40 -11.50 69.76
C PRO A 565 30.71 -12.14 69.28
N ASP A 566 30.69 -13.44 68.96
CA ASP A 566 31.86 -14.16 68.44
C ASP A 566 32.22 -13.80 66.98
N ARG A 567 31.34 -13.04 66.31
CA ARG A 567 31.42 -12.59 64.91
C ARG A 567 31.47 -13.73 63.89
N ARG A 568 31.08 -14.94 64.26
CA ARG A 568 30.95 -16.09 63.36
C ARG A 568 29.47 -16.33 63.09
N LEU A 569 29.15 -16.82 61.89
CA LEU A 569 27.80 -17.24 61.51
C LEU A 569 27.70 -18.76 61.64
N GLY A 570 26.52 -19.25 61.98
CA GLY A 570 26.26 -20.67 62.20
C GLY A 570 26.51 -21.13 63.63
N THR A 571 26.70 -20.20 64.57
CA THR A 571 26.90 -20.46 66.00
C THR A 571 25.62 -20.18 66.79
N ALA A 572 25.53 -20.71 68.01
CA ALA A 572 24.30 -20.63 68.81
C ALA A 572 23.93 -19.18 69.24
N ASP A 573 24.84 -18.22 69.07
CA ASP A 573 24.66 -16.81 69.36
C ASP A 573 24.19 -15.96 68.15
N ASP A 574 23.96 -16.59 66.99
CA ASP A 574 23.34 -15.97 65.82
C ASP A 574 21.97 -15.37 66.13
N ARG A 575 21.74 -14.14 65.67
CA ARG A 575 20.51 -13.39 65.95
C ARG A 575 19.68 -13.19 64.70
N PRO A 576 18.44 -13.71 64.63
CA PRO A 576 17.55 -13.45 63.50
C PRO A 576 17.13 -11.97 63.47
N LEU A 577 17.03 -11.42 62.27
CA LEU A 577 16.60 -10.05 62.01
C LEU A 577 15.35 -10.07 61.14
N ALA A 578 14.29 -9.44 61.63
CA ALA A 578 13.04 -9.31 60.88
C ALA A 578 13.21 -8.39 59.67
N VAL A 579 12.65 -8.80 58.54
CA VAL A 579 12.42 -7.97 57.35
C VAL A 579 10.97 -7.48 57.43
N ASP A 580 10.77 -6.17 57.57
CA ASP A 580 9.42 -5.60 57.75
C ASP A 580 8.69 -5.43 56.41
N ALA A 581 9.43 -5.25 55.32
CA ALA A 581 8.87 -5.11 53.98
C ALA A 581 9.85 -5.60 52.91
N ALA A 582 9.29 -6.17 51.84
CA ALA A 582 9.94 -6.44 50.58
C ALA A 582 9.13 -5.73 49.49
N THR A 583 9.79 -4.97 48.62
CA THR A 583 9.14 -4.24 47.51
C THR A 583 9.78 -4.66 46.22
N TYR A 584 8.99 -5.17 45.28
CA TYR A 584 9.47 -5.67 44.00
C TYR A 584 9.39 -4.59 42.92
N ASP A 585 10.48 -4.40 42.19
CA ASP A 585 10.56 -3.55 41.01
C ASP A 585 10.79 -4.45 39.79
N GLU A 586 9.75 -4.60 38.97
CA GLU A 586 9.77 -5.46 37.79
C GLU A 586 10.74 -4.96 36.71
N ALA A 587 10.85 -3.64 36.54
CA ALA A 587 11.74 -3.04 35.54
C ALA A 587 13.21 -3.25 35.89
N LEU A 588 13.53 -3.26 37.19
CA LEU A 588 14.87 -3.55 37.69
C LEU A 588 15.11 -5.04 37.99
N ARG A 589 14.07 -5.88 37.89
CA ARG A 589 14.07 -7.29 38.30
C ARG A 589 14.68 -7.46 39.69
N ALA A 590 14.26 -6.61 40.63
CA ALA A 590 14.91 -6.52 41.93
C ALA A 590 13.93 -6.32 43.07
N VAL A 591 14.21 -6.94 44.21
CA VAL A 591 13.47 -6.77 45.46
C VAL A 591 14.28 -5.93 46.43
N THR A 592 13.68 -4.85 46.92
CA THR A 592 14.25 -4.01 47.97
C THR A 592 13.68 -4.41 49.33
N LEU A 593 14.53 -5.02 50.16
CA LEU A 593 14.21 -5.41 51.52
C LEU A 593 14.47 -4.26 52.50
N SER A 594 13.55 -4.10 53.45
CA SER A 594 13.64 -3.13 54.55
C SER A 594 13.71 -3.86 55.89
N PRO A 595 14.92 -4.13 56.42
CA PRO A 595 15.09 -4.74 57.75
C PRO A 595 14.53 -3.85 58.86
N ARG A 596 13.87 -4.46 59.86
CA ARG A 596 13.25 -3.78 61.02
C ARG A 596 14.24 -2.97 61.84
N ARG A 597 15.49 -3.43 61.88
CA ARG A 597 16.59 -2.76 62.56
C ARG A 597 17.70 -2.47 61.58
N ARG A 598 18.36 -1.34 61.80
CA ARG A 598 19.55 -0.97 61.03
C ARG A 598 20.62 -2.01 61.23
N LEU A 599 21.31 -2.34 60.14
CA LEU A 599 22.44 -3.25 60.20
C LEU A 599 23.69 -2.42 60.53
N PRO A 600 24.41 -2.69 61.65
CA PRO A 600 25.74 -2.14 61.88
C PRO A 600 26.72 -2.36 60.72
N LEU A 601 27.59 -1.39 60.46
CA LEU A 601 28.56 -1.43 59.35
C LEU A 601 29.59 -2.55 59.51
N HIS A 602 30.00 -2.84 60.75
CA HIS A 602 31.03 -3.82 61.08
C HIS A 602 30.47 -5.20 61.48
N GLY A 603 29.17 -5.41 61.27
CA GLY A 603 28.52 -6.71 61.49
C GLY A 603 28.63 -7.60 60.27
N THR A 604 28.60 -8.91 60.51
CA THR A 604 28.51 -9.96 59.47
C THR A 604 27.08 -10.49 59.45
N TYR A 605 26.49 -10.61 58.26
CA TYR A 605 25.11 -11.03 58.06
C TYR A 605 25.01 -12.15 57.03
N ARG A 606 23.99 -12.99 57.15
CA ARG A 606 23.58 -13.96 56.13
C ARG A 606 22.15 -13.66 55.70
N LEU A 607 21.94 -13.53 54.39
CA LEU A 607 20.62 -13.51 53.76
C LEU A 607 20.38 -14.85 53.08
N THR A 608 19.26 -15.48 53.42
CA THR A 608 18.70 -16.62 52.69
C THR A 608 17.45 -16.15 51.94
N VAL A 609 17.43 -16.34 50.63
CA VAL A 609 16.28 -16.11 49.76
C VAL A 609 15.65 -17.46 49.46
N VAL A 610 14.41 -17.65 49.90
CA VAL A 610 13.73 -18.96 49.83
C VAL A 610 13.26 -19.21 48.40
N GLY A 611 13.80 -20.24 47.77
CA GLY A 611 13.40 -20.74 46.45
C GLY A 611 12.74 -22.11 46.49
N THR A 612 12.83 -22.79 47.64
CA THR A 612 12.27 -24.12 47.87
C THR A 612 10.72 -24.12 47.89
N PRO A 613 10.06 -25.01 47.11
CA PRO A 613 8.60 -25.15 47.12
C PRO A 613 8.06 -25.66 48.48
N PRO A 614 6.78 -25.42 48.81
CA PRO A 614 5.75 -24.78 47.98
C PRO A 614 5.71 -23.24 48.06
N GLY A 615 6.34 -22.64 49.08
CA GLY A 615 6.23 -21.21 49.39
C GLY A 615 7.32 -20.31 48.81
N GLY A 616 8.44 -20.87 48.34
CA GLY A 616 9.57 -20.10 47.82
C GLY A 616 9.28 -19.30 46.55
N LEU A 617 10.20 -18.41 46.21
CA LEU A 617 10.14 -17.54 45.03
C LEU A 617 10.05 -18.33 43.73
N THR A 618 9.25 -17.81 42.80
CA THR A 618 9.13 -18.31 41.42
C THR A 618 9.29 -17.17 40.42
N SER A 619 9.57 -17.52 39.16
CA SER A 619 9.39 -16.61 38.03
C SER A 619 7.91 -16.23 37.89
N ALA A 620 7.62 -15.24 37.05
CA ALA A 620 6.25 -14.93 36.62
C ALA A 620 5.54 -16.12 35.95
N SER A 621 6.30 -17.04 35.32
CA SER A 621 5.79 -18.28 34.72
C SER A 621 5.65 -19.44 35.73
N GLY A 622 5.93 -19.22 37.01
CA GLY A 622 5.77 -20.20 38.08
C GLY A 622 6.92 -21.20 38.24
N LEU A 623 8.08 -20.98 37.59
CA LEU A 623 9.28 -21.80 37.80
C LEU A 623 9.96 -21.43 39.13
N PRO A 624 10.21 -22.38 40.05
CA PRO A 624 10.92 -22.10 41.30
C PRO A 624 12.35 -21.57 41.08
N LEU A 625 12.80 -20.70 41.98
CA LEU A 625 14.15 -20.13 41.97
C LEU A 625 15.22 -21.23 42.02
N ASP A 626 16.24 -21.10 41.17
CA ASP A 626 17.50 -21.83 41.29
C ASP A 626 18.49 -21.01 42.12
N GLY A 627 18.26 -20.97 43.43
CA GLY A 627 19.07 -20.18 44.34
C GLY A 627 20.52 -20.70 44.48
N ALA A 628 20.75 -21.98 44.19
CA ALA A 628 22.09 -22.56 44.18
C ALA A 628 22.87 -22.34 42.87
N GLY A 629 22.23 -21.81 41.82
CA GLY A 629 22.85 -21.58 40.51
C GLY A 629 23.29 -22.87 39.82
N THR A 630 22.55 -23.97 40.02
CA THR A 630 22.87 -25.31 39.51
C THR A 630 22.21 -25.66 38.17
N GLY A 631 21.40 -24.74 37.64
CA GLY A 631 20.49 -24.95 36.51
C GLY A 631 19.22 -25.73 36.90
N ARG A 632 19.00 -26.01 38.19
CA ARG A 632 17.84 -26.79 38.67
C ARG A 632 16.93 -25.92 39.55
N PRO A 633 15.62 -25.82 39.24
CA PRO A 633 14.69 -25.04 40.05
C PRO A 633 14.52 -25.63 41.46
N GLY A 634 14.20 -24.77 42.42
CA GLY A 634 13.67 -25.16 43.72
C GLY A 634 14.71 -25.21 44.84
N SER A 635 15.73 -24.36 44.76
CA SER A 635 16.80 -24.25 45.76
C SER A 635 16.87 -22.84 46.35
N ASP A 636 17.28 -22.73 47.61
CA ASP A 636 17.42 -21.44 48.28
C ASP A 636 18.76 -20.79 47.91
N TYR A 637 18.78 -19.46 47.80
CA TYR A 637 20.02 -18.70 47.63
C TYR A 637 20.52 -18.24 49.00
N GLU A 638 21.81 -18.45 49.28
CA GLU A 638 22.46 -17.98 50.50
C GLU A 638 23.63 -17.04 50.18
N ALA A 639 23.63 -15.86 50.81
CA ALA A 639 24.74 -14.92 50.74
C ALA A 639 25.16 -14.43 52.12
N THR A 640 26.47 -14.48 52.40
CA THR A 640 27.08 -13.85 53.57
C THR A 640 27.73 -12.53 53.17
N PHE A 641 27.47 -11.46 53.95
CA PHE A 641 27.97 -10.12 53.64
C PHE A 641 28.25 -9.28 54.89
N GLY A 642 29.25 -8.41 54.80
CA GLY A 642 29.69 -7.47 55.83
C GLY A 642 29.83 -6.04 55.30
N ARG A 643 31.00 -5.43 55.48
CA ARG A 643 31.28 -4.02 55.07
C ARG A 643 31.48 -3.90 53.55
N GLU A 644 31.97 -4.96 52.93
CA GLU A 644 32.33 -5.09 51.53
C GLU A 644 31.12 -5.04 50.57
N ALA A 645 29.93 -5.39 51.05
CA ALA A 645 28.68 -5.28 50.27
C ALA A 645 28.08 -3.85 50.27
N LEU A 646 28.69 -2.89 50.98
CA LEU A 646 28.25 -1.50 51.00
C LEU A 646 28.67 -0.78 49.73
N VAL A 647 27.69 -0.23 49.00
CA VAL A 647 27.94 0.62 47.84
C VAL A 647 28.53 1.97 48.31
N ARG A 648 29.75 2.34 47.87
CA ARG A 648 30.41 3.61 48.25
C ARG A 648 29.80 4.83 47.55
N PRO A 649 29.74 6.02 48.20
CA PRO A 649 29.16 7.23 47.63
C PRO A 649 30.04 7.73 46.47
N GLY A 650 29.58 7.43 45.26
CA GLY A 650 30.31 7.64 44.00
C GLY A 650 29.66 6.84 42.86
N ALA A 651 29.01 5.71 43.18
CA ALA A 651 28.22 4.92 42.23
C ALA A 651 26.74 5.35 42.12
N GLU A 652 26.19 6.05 43.12
CA GLU A 652 24.81 6.58 43.10
C GLU A 652 24.63 7.65 42.02
N ALA A 653 25.60 8.56 41.86
CA ALA A 653 25.51 9.68 40.92
C ALA A 653 25.60 9.28 39.44
N THR A 654 26.09 8.07 39.12
CA THR A 654 26.23 7.61 37.73
C THR A 654 25.02 6.78 37.29
N ALA A 655 24.45 5.96 38.17
CA ALA A 655 23.27 5.14 37.85
C ALA A 655 22.01 6.00 37.72
N GLU A 656 21.76 6.94 38.65
CA GLU A 656 20.62 7.87 38.55
C GLU A 656 20.76 8.79 37.34
N ARG A 657 21.99 9.22 37.02
CA ARG A 657 22.24 10.10 35.86
C ARG A 657 22.12 9.38 34.52
N VAL A 658 22.45 8.10 34.45
CA VAL A 658 22.24 7.25 33.27
C VAL A 658 20.75 6.88 33.11
N ALA A 659 20.02 6.62 34.21
CA ALA A 659 18.58 6.39 34.18
C ALA A 659 17.80 7.66 33.76
N GLU A 660 18.16 8.82 34.30
CA GLU A 660 17.60 10.14 33.92
C GLU A 660 17.90 10.47 32.45
N LEU A 661 19.11 10.18 31.96
CA LEU A 661 19.48 10.36 30.54
C LEU A 661 18.69 9.43 29.62
N ARG A 662 18.47 8.17 30.01
CA ARG A 662 17.65 7.21 29.23
C ARG A 662 16.18 7.61 29.21
N ARG A 663 15.62 8.05 30.35
CA ARG A 663 14.26 8.59 30.44
C ARG A 663 14.07 9.81 29.54
N ARG A 664 14.99 10.78 29.58
CA ARG A 664 14.95 11.95 28.68
C ARG A 664 15.10 11.59 27.21
N HIS A 665 15.87 10.56 26.89
CA HIS A 665 16.05 10.09 25.52
C HIS A 665 14.79 9.37 25.00
N GLN A 666 14.08 8.67 25.87
CA GLN A 666 12.80 8.03 25.55
C GLN A 666 11.67 9.06 25.43
N GLU A 667 11.57 10.02 26.36
CA GLU A 667 10.65 11.16 26.29
C GLU A 667 10.88 12.00 25.01
N ARG A 668 12.14 12.19 24.57
CA ARG A 668 12.47 12.88 23.31
C ARG A 668 12.11 12.08 22.05
N ARG A 669 12.02 10.76 22.11
CA ARG A 669 11.59 9.91 20.97
C ARG A 669 10.07 9.80 20.92
N GLU A 670 9.40 9.77 22.07
CA GLU A 670 7.95 9.60 22.17
C GLU A 670 7.18 10.92 22.03
N ALA A 671 7.74 12.06 22.46
CA ALA A 671 7.07 13.36 22.37
C ALA A 671 6.72 13.79 20.92
N PRO A 672 7.59 13.63 19.90
CA PRO A 672 7.21 13.93 18.51
C PRO A 672 6.12 12.99 17.98
N VAL A 673 6.12 11.72 18.40
CA VAL A 673 5.13 10.72 17.97
C VAL A 673 3.77 10.98 18.62
N GLN A 674 3.75 11.37 19.90
CA GLN A 674 2.52 11.76 20.61
C GLN A 674 1.99 13.11 20.12
N GLN A 675 2.85 14.10 19.84
CA GLN A 675 2.45 15.35 19.19
C GLN A 675 1.90 15.13 17.78
N HIS A 676 2.49 14.21 17.01
CA HIS A 676 1.97 13.84 15.69
C HIS A 676 0.63 13.10 15.76
N ARG A 677 0.45 12.18 16.72
CA ARG A 677 -0.83 11.50 16.97
C ARG A 677 -1.92 12.45 17.45
N ALA A 678 -1.59 13.38 18.36
CA ALA A 678 -2.51 14.42 18.80
C ALA A 678 -2.87 15.38 17.65
N TRP A 679 -1.90 15.76 16.81
CA TRP A 679 -2.15 16.58 15.61
C TRP A 679 -3.05 15.88 14.59
N LEU A 680 -2.89 14.56 14.39
CA LEU A 680 -3.77 13.77 13.53
C LEU A 680 -5.20 13.67 14.11
N ALA A 681 -5.32 13.44 15.42
CA ALA A 681 -6.62 13.39 16.09
C ALA A 681 -7.35 14.74 16.02
N ASP A 682 -6.64 15.85 16.21
CA ASP A 682 -7.20 17.20 16.16
C ASP A 682 -7.65 17.58 14.72
N ARG A 683 -6.89 17.17 13.70
CA ARG A 683 -7.27 17.33 12.28
C ARG A 683 -8.48 16.50 11.90
N LEU A 684 -8.63 15.29 12.46
CA LEU A 684 -9.80 14.45 12.25
C LEU A 684 -11.03 15.01 12.96
N ALA A 685 -10.88 15.52 14.19
CA ALA A 685 -11.96 16.19 14.92
C ALA A 685 -12.44 17.47 14.20
N LEU A 686 -11.51 18.31 13.71
CA LEU A 686 -11.84 19.50 12.92
C LEU A 686 -12.56 19.15 11.61
N ARG A 687 -12.24 18.02 10.97
CA ARG A 687 -12.98 17.54 9.79
C ARG A 687 -14.39 17.10 10.15
N ALA A 688 -14.54 16.36 11.25
CA ALA A 688 -15.85 15.91 11.73
C ALA A 688 -16.76 17.10 12.12
N GLU A 689 -16.22 18.11 12.82
CA GLU A 689 -16.95 19.34 13.17
C GLU A 689 -17.35 20.15 11.93
N ARG A 690 -16.47 20.25 10.93
CA ARG A 690 -16.80 20.95 9.67
C ARG A 690 -17.88 20.23 8.88
N GLN A 691 -17.89 18.91 8.88
CA GLN A 691 -18.96 18.10 8.27
C GLN A 691 -20.28 18.18 9.06
N ALA A 692 -20.23 18.25 10.39
CA ALA A 692 -21.42 18.46 11.22
C ALA A 692 -22.02 19.86 11.02
N ALA A 693 -21.18 20.90 10.92
CA ALA A 693 -21.61 22.27 10.64
C ALA A 693 -22.24 22.40 9.24
N LEU A 694 -21.71 21.69 8.24
CA LEU A 694 -22.29 21.63 6.89
C LEU A 694 -23.62 20.88 6.86
N ARG A 695 -23.77 19.80 7.66
CA ARG A 695 -25.07 19.10 7.83
C ARG A 695 -26.12 19.99 8.47
N ASN A 696 -25.79 20.68 9.56
CA ASN A 696 -26.72 21.59 10.25
C ASN A 696 -27.09 22.81 9.38
N ALA A 697 -26.17 23.32 8.57
CA ALA A 697 -26.47 24.38 7.61
C ALA A 697 -27.42 23.90 6.49
N ARG A 698 -27.33 22.62 6.10
CA ARG A 698 -28.22 21.99 5.11
C ARG A 698 -29.62 21.75 5.67
N GLU A 699 -29.75 21.37 6.94
CA GLU A 699 -31.05 21.21 7.61
C GLU A 699 -31.74 22.55 7.89
N GLY A 700 -30.98 23.62 8.19
CA GLY A 700 -31.52 24.97 8.39
C GLY A 700 -32.06 25.64 7.12
N LEU A 701 -31.66 25.18 5.93
CA LEU A 701 -32.15 25.69 4.63
C LEU A 701 -33.40 24.96 4.12
N VAL A 702 -33.81 23.86 4.77
CA VAL A 702 -35.02 23.08 4.42
C VAL A 702 -36.21 23.41 5.35
N GLY A 703 -35.98 24.19 6.41
CA GLY A 703 -37.01 24.59 7.38
C GLY A 703 -37.34 26.10 7.44
N GLY A 704 -36.96 26.89 6.43
CA GLY A 704 -37.19 28.35 6.35
C GLY A 704 -38.15 28.75 5.26
#